data_AF-A0A974V0K0-F1
#
_entry.id   AF-A0A974V0K0-F1
#
_cell.length_a   1.000
_cell.length_b   1.000
_cell.length_c   1.000
_cell.angle_alpha   90.00
_cell.angle_beta   90.00
_cell.angle_gamma   90.00
#
_symmetry.space_group_name_H-M   'P 1'
#
loop_
_entity.id
_entity.type
_entity.pdbx_description
1 polymer ?
#
loop_
_entity_poly.entity_id
_entity_poly.type
_entity_poly.pdbx_seq_one_letter_code
_entity_poly.pdbx_strand_id
1 'polypeptide(L)'
;MGLTRRQFIVTGGAVAATTLVASPAFATPAAKEPRGQWLVGDTHVHDDHSSDGSLPRQQSKQTLPGNLPVGDQIGQAERTGLDFLPLTDHRTYDQHWDPQWTSDKLLLIPGEEANGSPHAIVLGAVDAIVDGANPPGSAAFRHVQQSIWDARSQDAVWHVAHPDDGEYTPDAGPNDNASVQGVHNIEVLNVSTNPDAQLDYAENRWNHGFRTGVTAASDCHFRELWGIAGPGQPATRVFAADRSVRSVLDALKAGRTTVSSGVTGPFVTIEADLDGDGRFEAIGGDETVVHSRHLPRHAALRVRVRQGAGARLLVYAAPGRSAGAVLDTTVRGTDDTRVLPLTLSGDHEWFRAEVRSPGSASGADADPNLPDQLRAATSPVFVSVGRVATPEPEIPLPAAGSGRDNATSVIGAAGDFAGFADVAVAGDDVHVVAEKHVAGRSTVVYRHLDRHGRGLFEVELSGGSGTATAPRIAASGRDVWVVWQDERGHEQPHRPAIYLRHSALGGLLFGPAVRLDAGTGRAIHPAIALLGSGRPVVAWADNTGGAFDVYTQVVGVDRTPVNVSAAGKTVSAGNSTVDARSPRYPASLFPTLAVGRDDRILVAWQDNRFDPDPLWTGHTPPAGQPASGGTDPDNWQILAATRAGTRGSWSGAVQVSAATDRADRHPSASVDRTGAFVLAWDSGALQSSGANLSLRAGHSADGGRTWSPAEPFAAEPAAMSQRPRLSRDPDGTVRAVWYDSRAADWRWKVFTARLTPAGWSAPAQVTKPANATFPAASGGVVVFTSDRGATRGQRDGTQQVHLLDTGGR
;
A
#
# COMPACT_ATOMS: atom_id res chain seq x y z
N MET A 1 32.63 -71.73 -48.71
CA MET A 1 31.21 -72.10 -48.61
C MET A 1 30.55 -70.97 -47.83
N GLY A 2 29.95 -69.96 -48.46
CA GLY A 2 28.71 -70.12 -49.21
C GLY A 2 27.61 -70.49 -48.23
N LEU A 3 26.83 -69.50 -47.77
CA LEU A 3 25.42 -69.66 -47.37
C LEU A 3 24.78 -68.26 -47.33
N THR A 4 24.16 -67.96 -48.46
CA THR A 4 23.05 -67.03 -48.68
C THR A 4 21.86 -67.44 -47.79
N ARG A 5 20.78 -66.69 -47.52
CA ARG A 5 20.12 -65.54 -48.17
C ARG A 5 19.04 -65.11 -47.16
N ARG A 6 19.00 -63.84 -46.72
CA ARG A 6 17.75 -63.18 -46.28
C ARG A 6 17.87 -61.71 -46.64
N GLN A 7 17.25 -61.34 -47.76
CA GLN A 7 16.91 -59.96 -48.08
C GLN A 7 15.71 -59.57 -47.22
N PHE A 8 15.85 -58.55 -46.39
CA PHE A 8 14.70 -57.82 -45.85
C PHE A 8 14.52 -56.54 -46.66
N ILE A 9 13.35 -56.47 -47.30
CA ILE A 9 12.82 -55.34 -48.03
C ILE A 9 12.40 -54.28 -47.02
N VAL A 10 12.94 -53.08 -47.15
CA VAL A 10 12.48 -51.89 -46.42
C VAL A 10 11.17 -51.45 -47.08
N THR A 11 10.06 -51.53 -46.34
CA THR A 11 8.75 -50.97 -46.72
C THR A 11 8.46 -49.75 -45.86
N GLY A 12 8.02 -48.68 -46.52
CA GLY A 12 7.91 -47.34 -45.97
C GLY A 12 6.80 -47.15 -44.93
N GLY A 13 7.07 -46.25 -43.98
CA GLY A 13 6.08 -45.64 -43.11
C GLY A 13 6.06 -44.13 -43.38
N ALA A 14 4.87 -43.62 -43.68
CA ALA A 14 4.61 -42.24 -44.06
C ALA A 14 4.99 -41.24 -42.96
N VAL A 15 5.72 -40.19 -43.34
CA VAL A 15 5.87 -38.97 -42.54
C VAL A 15 4.60 -38.16 -42.77
N ALA A 16 3.69 -38.15 -41.79
CA ALA A 16 2.59 -37.21 -41.76
C ALA A 16 3.17 -35.83 -41.43
N ALA A 17 3.24 -34.96 -42.44
CA ALA A 17 3.48 -33.54 -42.24
C ALA A 17 2.28 -32.94 -41.48
N THR A 18 2.43 -32.73 -40.18
CA THR A 18 1.50 -31.92 -39.40
C THR A 18 1.66 -30.48 -39.86
N THR A 19 0.76 -30.05 -40.75
CA THR A 19 0.54 -28.64 -41.04
C THR A 19 0.19 -27.94 -39.72
N LEU A 20 1.07 -27.07 -39.26
CA LEU A 20 0.76 -26.05 -38.27
C LEU A 20 -0.39 -25.21 -38.83
N VAL A 21 -1.61 -25.52 -38.41
CA VAL A 21 -2.76 -24.65 -38.61
C VAL A 21 -2.46 -23.41 -37.78
N ALA A 22 -2.20 -22.29 -38.46
CA ALA A 22 -2.09 -20.99 -37.83
C ALA A 22 -3.36 -20.77 -36.99
N SER A 23 -3.16 -20.52 -35.69
CA SER A 23 -4.24 -20.05 -34.81
C SER A 23 -4.91 -18.85 -35.49
N PRO A 24 -6.26 -18.80 -35.54
CA PRO A 24 -6.93 -17.63 -36.09
C PRO A 24 -6.49 -16.41 -35.29
N ALA A 25 -5.98 -15.40 -35.99
CA ALA A 25 -5.69 -14.10 -35.41
C ALA A 25 -6.95 -13.62 -34.68
N PHE A 26 -6.87 -13.52 -33.36
CA PHE A 26 -7.86 -12.80 -32.59
C PHE A 26 -7.83 -11.37 -33.14
N ALA A 27 -8.88 -10.96 -33.86
CA ALA A 27 -9.16 -9.56 -34.06
C ALA A 27 -9.33 -8.98 -32.65
N THR A 28 -8.30 -8.27 -32.17
CA THR A 28 -8.41 -7.44 -30.97
C THR A 28 -9.61 -6.53 -31.17
N PRO A 29 -10.58 -6.48 -30.23
CA PRO A 29 -11.63 -5.48 -30.29
C PRO A 29 -10.96 -4.11 -30.49
N ALA A 30 -11.49 -3.28 -31.39
CA ALA A 30 -11.01 -1.91 -31.55
C ALA A 30 -10.90 -1.27 -30.16
N ALA A 31 -9.71 -0.78 -29.83
CA ALA A 31 -9.49 -0.10 -28.56
C ALA A 31 -10.48 1.07 -28.46
N LYS A 32 -10.96 1.35 -27.25
CA LYS A 32 -11.94 2.42 -27.03
C LYS A 32 -11.22 3.59 -26.39
N GLU A 33 -11.59 4.80 -26.78
CA GLU A 33 -11.12 6.01 -26.10
C GLU A 33 -11.29 5.90 -24.58
N PRO A 34 -10.28 6.32 -23.79
CA PRO A 34 -10.35 6.27 -22.34
C PRO A 34 -11.55 7.06 -21.82
N ARG A 35 -12.28 6.47 -20.87
CA ARG A 35 -13.41 7.10 -20.19
C ARG A 35 -13.02 7.37 -18.74
N GLY A 36 -13.29 8.59 -18.29
CA GLY A 36 -12.95 9.03 -16.95
C GLY A 36 -13.03 10.54 -16.82
N GLN A 37 -12.50 11.05 -15.72
CA GLN A 37 -12.43 12.46 -15.39
C GLN A 37 -11.08 12.79 -14.79
N TRP A 38 -10.66 14.04 -14.99
CA TRP A 38 -9.46 14.56 -14.34
C TRP A 38 -9.81 15.06 -12.95
N LEU A 39 -9.25 14.43 -11.93
CA LEU A 39 -9.31 14.85 -10.53
C LEU A 39 -8.01 15.55 -10.18
N VAL A 40 -8.07 16.68 -9.47
CA VAL A 40 -6.89 17.45 -9.07
C VAL A 40 -6.56 17.21 -7.60
N GLY A 41 -5.29 17.10 -7.27
CA GLY A 41 -4.84 16.90 -5.91
C GLY A 41 -3.38 17.30 -5.75
N ASP A 42 -2.86 17.01 -4.57
CA ASP A 42 -1.46 17.19 -4.20
C ASP A 42 -0.97 15.87 -3.61
N THR A 43 0.18 15.38 -4.05
CA THR A 43 0.65 14.05 -3.64
C THR A 43 1.63 14.07 -2.49
N HIS A 44 2.12 15.23 -2.06
CA HIS A 44 3.19 15.36 -1.07
C HIS A 44 2.89 16.59 -0.19
N VAL A 45 2.34 16.35 1.00
CA VAL A 45 1.88 17.40 1.93
C VAL A 45 2.15 16.93 3.35
N HIS A 46 2.77 17.79 4.15
CA HIS A 46 3.16 17.49 5.53
C HIS A 46 2.29 18.23 6.53
N ASP A 47 2.26 17.73 7.75
CA ASP A 47 1.61 18.40 8.88
C ASP A 47 2.36 18.16 10.19
N ASP A 48 1.77 18.63 11.27
CA ASP A 48 2.34 18.56 12.61
C ASP A 48 2.64 17.14 13.13
N HIS A 49 2.32 16.05 12.43
CA HIS A 49 2.72 14.69 12.83
C HIS A 49 4.17 14.37 12.45
N SER A 50 4.74 15.00 11.42
CA SER A 50 6.18 15.00 11.14
C SER A 50 6.92 16.07 11.93
N SER A 51 8.18 15.79 12.26
CA SER A 51 9.00 16.69 13.07
C SER A 51 9.19 18.06 12.40
N ASP A 52 9.22 18.11 11.08
CA ASP A 52 9.45 19.31 10.28
C ASP A 52 8.20 19.86 9.59
N GLY A 53 7.05 19.21 9.71
CA GLY A 53 5.77 19.66 9.15
C GLY A 53 5.15 20.90 9.83
N SER A 54 5.95 21.69 10.57
CA SER A 54 5.65 23.08 10.86
C SER A 54 6.87 23.93 11.17
N LEU A 55 6.78 25.23 10.83
CA LEU A 55 7.90 26.16 10.91
C LEU A 55 8.46 26.31 12.34
N PRO A 56 7.64 26.47 13.40
CA PRO A 56 8.16 26.58 14.76
C PRO A 56 8.89 25.32 15.19
N ARG A 57 8.39 24.13 14.84
CA ARG A 57 9.01 22.85 15.19
C ARG A 57 10.34 22.67 14.49
N GLN A 58 10.38 22.86 13.18
CA GLN A 58 11.60 22.70 12.39
C GLN A 58 12.70 23.65 12.88
N GLN A 59 12.40 24.95 13.02
CA GLN A 59 13.40 25.94 13.44
C GLN A 59 13.89 25.76 14.87
N SER A 60 13.01 25.32 15.76
CA SER A 60 13.33 25.12 17.19
C SER A 60 13.87 23.74 17.52
N LYS A 61 14.05 22.86 16.51
CA LYS A 61 14.40 21.45 16.71
C LYS A 61 13.44 20.77 17.69
N GLN A 62 12.14 20.86 17.40
CA GLN A 62 11.03 20.28 18.15
C GLN A 62 10.68 20.94 19.49
N THR A 63 11.45 21.93 19.96
CA THR A 63 11.26 22.49 21.31
C THR A 63 10.07 23.45 21.45
N LEU A 64 9.54 23.96 20.34
CA LEU A 64 8.33 24.77 20.29
C LEU A 64 7.15 23.96 19.75
N PRO A 65 5.91 24.25 20.20
CA PRO A 65 4.72 23.60 19.64
C PRO A 65 4.54 23.89 18.15
N GLY A 66 3.97 22.91 17.45
CA GLY A 66 3.56 23.04 16.06
C GLY A 66 2.41 24.02 15.84
N ASN A 67 2.16 24.34 14.58
CA ASN A 67 1.10 25.27 14.19
C ASN A 67 0.37 24.87 12.90
N LEU A 68 0.60 23.68 12.40
CA LEU A 68 0.04 23.15 11.17
C LEU A 68 -0.72 21.85 11.44
N PRO A 69 -1.91 21.93 12.07
CA PRO A 69 -2.69 20.75 12.37
C PRO A 69 -3.24 20.10 11.09
N VAL A 70 -3.54 18.80 11.16
CA VAL A 70 -4.14 17.99 10.07
C VAL A 70 -5.36 18.70 9.47
N GLY A 71 -6.25 19.23 10.33
CA GLY A 71 -7.47 19.91 9.89
C GLY A 71 -7.21 21.19 9.09
N ASP A 72 -6.08 21.87 9.33
CA ASP A 72 -5.73 23.11 8.63
C ASP A 72 -5.20 22.83 7.22
N GLN A 73 -4.40 21.77 7.03
CA GLN A 73 -3.95 21.32 5.70
C GLN A 73 -5.14 20.84 4.86
N ILE A 74 -6.01 20.00 5.44
CA ILE A 74 -7.26 19.56 4.79
C ILE A 74 -8.12 20.78 4.42
N GLY A 75 -8.31 21.71 5.37
CA GLY A 75 -9.09 22.93 5.12
C GLY A 75 -8.47 23.82 4.04
N GLN A 76 -7.15 23.87 3.93
CA GLN A 76 -6.46 24.60 2.87
C GLN A 76 -6.63 23.93 1.51
N ALA A 77 -6.47 22.61 1.42
CA ALA A 77 -6.75 21.84 0.22
C ALA A 77 -8.19 22.03 -0.28
N GLU A 78 -9.18 22.05 0.64
CA GLU A 78 -10.57 22.36 0.29
C GLU A 78 -10.74 23.78 -0.27
N ARG A 79 -10.05 24.78 0.28
CA ARG A 79 -10.07 26.17 -0.21
C ARG A 79 -9.40 26.31 -1.56
N THR A 80 -8.31 25.57 -1.80
CA THR A 80 -7.64 25.50 -3.11
C THR A 80 -8.54 24.81 -4.16
N GLY A 81 -9.47 23.95 -3.72
CA GLY A 81 -10.39 23.24 -4.62
C GLY A 81 -9.82 21.91 -5.11
N LEU A 82 -9.07 21.21 -4.26
CA LEU A 82 -8.62 19.85 -4.55
C LEU A 82 -9.79 18.85 -4.51
N ASP A 83 -9.65 17.74 -5.23
CA ASP A 83 -10.54 16.59 -5.22
C ASP A 83 -10.06 15.50 -4.25
N PHE A 84 -8.74 15.33 -4.12
CA PHE A 84 -8.11 14.34 -3.26
C PHE A 84 -6.89 14.92 -2.54
N LEU A 85 -6.57 14.37 -1.36
CA LEU A 85 -5.42 14.77 -0.56
C LEU A 85 -4.90 13.58 0.26
N PRO A 86 -3.71 13.07 -0.05
CA PRO A 86 -2.85 12.40 0.92
C PRO A 86 -2.12 13.37 1.85
N LEU A 87 -1.83 12.90 3.06
CA LEU A 87 -0.90 13.53 4.00
C LEU A 87 0.28 12.57 4.14
N THR A 88 1.50 13.04 3.91
CA THR A 88 2.69 12.23 3.66
C THR A 88 3.81 12.61 4.62
N ASP A 89 3.50 12.68 5.90
CA ASP A 89 4.48 13.00 6.94
C ASP A 89 5.68 12.05 6.93
N HIS A 90 6.87 12.60 7.23
CA HIS A 90 8.12 11.88 7.26
C HIS A 90 8.08 10.64 8.17
N ARG A 91 8.21 9.46 7.55
CA ARG A 91 8.44 8.15 8.18
C ARG A 91 7.44 7.81 9.29
N THR A 92 6.22 8.32 9.15
CA THR A 92 5.10 8.04 10.05
C THR A 92 3.81 7.84 9.27
N TYR A 93 2.93 7.03 9.86
CA TYR A 93 1.59 6.76 9.37
C TYR A 93 0.52 7.27 10.36
N ASP A 94 0.94 7.97 11.42
CA ASP A 94 0.10 8.28 12.56
C ASP A 94 -0.86 9.47 12.34
N GLN A 95 -0.61 10.32 11.36
CA GLN A 95 -1.48 11.42 10.92
C GLN A 95 -2.89 10.94 10.54
N HIS A 96 -3.01 9.71 10.04
CA HIS A 96 -4.29 9.12 9.70
C HIS A 96 -5.12 8.75 10.93
N TRP A 97 -4.50 8.63 12.10
CA TRP A 97 -5.20 8.31 13.35
C TRP A 97 -5.68 9.57 14.08
N ASP A 98 -5.30 10.76 13.59
CA ASP A 98 -5.83 12.01 14.09
C ASP A 98 -7.34 12.13 13.84
N PRO A 99 -8.16 12.47 14.84
CA PRO A 99 -9.59 12.74 14.67
C PRO A 99 -9.91 13.88 13.72
N GLN A 100 -8.97 14.78 13.45
CA GLN A 100 -9.10 15.85 12.45
C GLN A 100 -8.93 15.35 11.01
N TRP A 101 -8.48 14.11 10.80
CA TRP A 101 -8.42 13.49 9.47
C TRP A 101 -9.83 13.18 8.97
N THR A 102 -10.53 14.20 8.48
CA THR A 102 -11.90 14.11 7.97
C THR A 102 -12.18 15.25 6.99
N SER A 103 -12.92 14.96 5.92
CA SER A 103 -13.42 15.98 4.99
C SER A 103 -14.70 15.48 4.32
N ASP A 104 -15.71 16.34 4.23
CA ASP A 104 -16.92 16.07 3.45
C ASP A 104 -16.74 16.38 1.96
N LYS A 105 -15.57 16.90 1.57
CA LYS A 105 -15.28 17.34 0.20
C LYS A 105 -14.17 16.52 -0.44
N LEU A 106 -13.07 16.25 0.26
CA LEU A 106 -11.89 15.60 -0.30
C LEU A 106 -12.00 14.07 -0.21
N LEU A 107 -11.52 13.39 -1.24
CA LEU A 107 -11.05 12.02 -1.14
C LEU A 107 -9.75 12.02 -0.31
N LEU A 108 -9.85 11.73 0.98
CA LEU A 108 -8.65 11.57 1.81
C LEU A 108 -8.02 10.21 1.53
N ILE A 109 -6.70 10.20 1.32
CA ILE A 109 -5.92 9.01 0.97
C ILE A 109 -4.84 8.85 2.03
N PRO A 110 -4.61 7.65 2.59
CA PRO A 110 -3.46 7.46 3.46
C PRO A 110 -2.15 7.69 2.69
N GLY A 111 -1.20 8.41 3.28
CA GLY A 111 0.08 8.75 2.67
C GLY A 111 1.25 8.61 3.64
N GLU A 112 2.46 8.43 3.13
CA GLU A 112 3.68 8.43 3.94
C GLU A 112 4.82 8.94 3.05
N GLU A 113 5.68 9.82 3.57
CA GLU A 113 7.01 9.99 3.01
C GLU A 113 7.96 9.00 3.68
N ALA A 114 8.07 7.83 3.06
CA ALA A 114 8.75 6.66 3.57
C ALA A 114 10.27 6.72 3.30
N ASN A 115 10.98 5.85 4.01
CA ASN A 115 12.45 5.70 4.02
C ASN A 115 13.21 6.91 4.59
N GLY A 116 14.46 6.67 5.02
CA GLY A 116 15.37 7.73 5.46
C GLY A 116 16.08 8.46 4.33
N SER A 117 16.65 7.71 3.38
CA SER A 117 17.24 8.24 2.14
C SER A 117 17.42 7.08 1.15
N PRO A 118 16.95 7.21 -0.11
CA PRO A 118 16.20 8.34 -0.62
C PRO A 118 14.77 8.36 -0.06
N HIS A 119 14.17 9.55 0.03
CA HIS A 119 12.76 9.68 0.39
C HIS A 119 11.85 9.15 -0.72
N ALA A 120 10.69 8.63 -0.34
CA ALA A 120 9.70 8.13 -1.29
C ALA A 120 8.29 8.41 -0.82
N ILE A 121 7.39 8.75 -1.75
CA ILE A 121 5.99 8.96 -1.42
C ILE A 121 5.21 7.67 -1.64
N VAL A 122 4.55 7.20 -0.59
CA VAL A 122 3.69 6.01 -0.62
C VAL A 122 2.25 6.41 -0.39
N LEU A 123 1.36 6.07 -1.33
CA LEU A 123 -0.06 6.45 -1.25
C LEU A 123 -0.98 5.23 -1.24
N GLY A 124 -1.96 5.21 -0.35
CA GLY A 124 -2.97 4.18 -0.23
C GLY A 124 -2.49 2.87 0.38
N ALA A 125 -1.37 2.89 1.10
CA ALA A 125 -0.97 1.77 1.96
C ALA A 125 -2.03 1.52 3.03
N VAL A 126 -2.05 0.30 3.59
CA VAL A 126 -2.96 -0.03 4.72
C VAL A 126 -2.28 0.22 6.07
N ASP A 127 -0.98 0.50 6.06
CA ASP A 127 -0.11 0.75 7.21
C ASP A 127 1.25 1.29 6.75
N ALA A 128 2.12 1.64 7.70
CA ALA A 128 3.47 2.14 7.44
C ALA A 128 4.33 1.18 6.58
N ILE A 129 5.18 1.73 5.72
CA ILE A 129 6.19 0.99 4.98
C ILE A 129 7.48 0.93 5.80
N VAL A 130 7.99 -0.29 5.99
CA VAL A 130 9.16 -0.52 6.84
C VAL A 130 10.44 -0.35 6.02
N ASP A 131 11.25 0.66 6.37
CA ASP A 131 12.60 0.83 5.84
C ASP A 131 13.63 0.10 6.71
N GLY A 132 13.97 -1.12 6.28
CA GLY A 132 14.89 -2.01 6.99
C GLY A 132 16.37 -1.65 6.87
N ALA A 133 17.21 -2.27 7.70
CA ALA A 133 18.65 -2.10 7.61
C ALA A 133 19.22 -2.87 6.41
N ASN A 134 20.11 -2.26 5.64
CA ASN A 134 20.88 -2.95 4.61
C ASN A 134 21.94 -3.87 5.24
N PRO A 135 21.97 -5.17 4.91
CA PRO A 135 23.03 -6.05 5.39
C PRO A 135 24.41 -5.64 4.84
N PRO A 136 25.49 -5.77 5.64
CA PRO A 136 26.82 -5.42 5.18
C PRO A 136 27.20 -6.10 3.85
N GLY A 137 27.63 -5.31 2.88
CA GLY A 137 28.03 -5.79 1.55
C GLY A 137 26.88 -6.05 0.56
N SER A 138 25.63 -5.72 0.90
CA SER A 138 24.55 -5.69 -0.10
C SER A 138 24.60 -4.43 -0.96
N ALA A 139 23.91 -4.45 -2.10
CA ALA A 139 23.69 -3.24 -2.88
C ALA A 139 22.97 -2.17 -2.04
N ALA A 140 23.33 -0.90 -2.25
CA ALA A 140 22.83 0.22 -1.44
C ALA A 140 21.30 0.36 -1.52
N PHE A 141 20.69 -0.01 -2.65
CA PHE A 141 19.24 0.14 -2.86
C PHE A 141 18.41 -1.07 -2.40
N ARG A 142 19.01 -2.09 -1.78
CA ARG A 142 18.29 -3.33 -1.39
C ARG A 142 17.10 -3.03 -0.48
N HIS A 143 17.29 -2.25 0.57
CA HIS A 143 16.21 -1.84 1.48
C HIS A 143 15.08 -1.10 0.74
N VAL A 144 15.40 -0.12 -0.11
CA VAL A 144 14.41 0.60 -0.94
C VAL A 144 13.61 -0.38 -1.82
N GLN A 145 14.28 -1.35 -2.44
CA GLN A 145 13.60 -2.36 -3.24
C GLN A 145 12.66 -3.24 -2.42
N GLN A 146 13.03 -3.55 -1.17
CA GLN A 146 12.18 -4.29 -0.24
C GLN A 146 10.96 -3.47 0.20
N SER A 147 11.13 -2.16 0.42
CA SER A 147 10.04 -1.20 0.67
C SER A 147 9.07 -1.13 -0.51
N ILE A 148 9.57 -1.07 -1.76
CA ILE A 148 8.72 -1.09 -2.97
C ILE A 148 7.91 -2.38 -3.05
N TRP A 149 8.52 -3.54 -2.75
CA TRP A 149 7.78 -4.81 -2.74
C TRP A 149 6.74 -4.88 -1.63
N ASP A 150 7.04 -4.32 -0.45
CA ASP A 150 6.07 -4.25 0.65
C ASP A 150 4.88 -3.35 0.28
N ALA A 151 5.15 -2.14 -0.21
CA ALA A 151 4.13 -1.19 -0.69
C ALA A 151 3.24 -1.79 -1.78
N ARG A 152 3.84 -2.47 -2.78
CA ARG A 152 3.06 -3.17 -3.82
C ARG A 152 2.25 -4.33 -3.30
N SER A 153 2.70 -5.00 -2.25
CA SER A 153 1.92 -6.06 -1.62
C SER A 153 0.73 -5.53 -0.80
N GLN A 154 0.75 -4.24 -0.47
CA GLN A 154 -0.36 -3.50 0.11
C GLN A 154 -1.30 -2.87 -0.94
N ASP A 155 -1.01 -3.07 -2.24
CA ASP A 155 -1.66 -2.36 -3.35
C ASP A 155 -1.51 -0.83 -3.31
N ALA A 156 -0.43 -0.35 -2.68
CA ALA A 156 -0.09 1.06 -2.59
C ALA A 156 0.63 1.56 -3.85
N VAL A 157 0.60 2.88 -4.04
CA VAL A 157 1.41 3.57 -5.04
C VAL A 157 2.76 3.91 -4.44
N TRP A 158 3.81 3.88 -5.27
CA TRP A 158 5.17 4.29 -4.91
C TRP A 158 5.65 5.36 -5.87
N HIS A 159 6.05 6.51 -5.33
CA HIS A 159 6.69 7.59 -6.06
C HIS A 159 8.12 7.80 -5.59
N VAL A 160 8.99 8.16 -6.52
CA VAL A 160 10.27 8.77 -6.16
C VAL A 160 9.99 10.24 -5.83
N ALA A 161 10.27 10.63 -4.58
CA ALA A 161 10.20 12.03 -4.14
C ALA A 161 11.44 12.75 -4.66
N HIS A 162 11.28 13.98 -5.16
CA HIS A 162 12.36 14.86 -5.61
C HIS A 162 13.73 14.19 -5.88
N PRO A 163 13.87 13.44 -7.01
CA PRO A 163 14.99 12.52 -7.25
C PRO A 163 16.38 13.18 -7.27
N ASP A 164 16.43 14.50 -7.39
CA ASP A 164 17.63 15.32 -7.31
C ASP A 164 18.26 15.39 -5.89
N ASP A 165 17.59 14.82 -4.89
CA ASP A 165 18.08 14.67 -3.50
C ASP A 165 18.15 13.20 -3.02
N GLY A 166 18.39 12.24 -3.92
CA GLY A 166 18.46 10.83 -3.51
C GLY A 166 18.95 9.84 -4.55
N GLU A 167 18.61 10.08 -5.82
CA GLU A 167 18.82 9.13 -6.91
C GLU A 167 19.66 9.68 -8.05
N TYR A 168 19.76 11.01 -8.18
CA TYR A 168 20.27 11.65 -9.37
C TYR A 168 20.95 13.00 -9.08
N THR A 169 22.02 13.30 -9.81
CA THR A 169 22.47 14.69 -10.01
C THR A 169 22.79 14.93 -11.48
N PRO A 170 22.69 16.18 -11.99
CA PRO A 170 23.06 16.48 -13.38
C PRO A 170 24.51 16.10 -13.73
N ASP A 171 25.44 16.25 -12.77
CA ASP A 171 26.87 16.00 -13.00
C ASP A 171 27.22 14.51 -12.99
N ALA A 172 26.63 13.72 -12.09
CA ALA A 172 26.96 12.31 -11.91
C ALA A 172 26.01 11.36 -12.64
N GLY A 173 24.80 11.82 -12.98
CA GLY A 173 23.72 10.98 -13.43
C GLY A 173 23.09 10.15 -12.31
N PRO A 174 22.35 9.09 -12.67
CA PRO A 174 21.70 8.18 -11.73
C PRO A 174 22.72 7.40 -10.87
N ASN A 175 22.46 7.28 -9.56
CA ASN A 175 23.25 6.48 -8.62
C ASN A 175 22.65 5.07 -8.41
N ASP A 176 23.22 4.28 -7.49
CA ASP A 176 22.75 2.92 -7.18
C ASP A 176 21.25 2.85 -6.80
N ASN A 177 20.72 3.86 -6.12
CA ASN A 177 19.30 3.92 -5.73
C ASN A 177 18.37 4.04 -6.95
N ALA A 178 18.85 4.58 -8.07
CA ALA A 178 18.09 4.64 -9.31
C ALA A 178 17.88 3.25 -9.99
N SER A 179 18.50 2.19 -9.47
CA SER A 179 18.34 0.81 -9.97
C SER A 179 17.07 0.11 -9.46
N VAL A 180 16.32 0.74 -8.56
CA VAL A 180 15.06 0.18 -8.04
C VAL A 180 14.03 -0.06 -9.15
N GLN A 181 13.25 -1.12 -9.00
CA GLN A 181 12.21 -1.49 -9.95
C GLN A 181 10.84 -1.55 -9.29
N GLY A 182 9.80 -1.19 -10.05
CA GLY A 182 8.41 -1.20 -9.57
C GLY A 182 7.88 0.16 -9.12
N VAL A 183 8.62 1.24 -9.38
CA VAL A 183 8.18 2.62 -9.20
C VAL A 183 6.98 2.92 -10.12
N HIS A 184 6.00 3.66 -9.62
CA HIS A 184 4.81 4.05 -10.39
C HIS A 184 4.96 5.46 -10.96
N ASN A 185 5.40 6.44 -10.17
CA ASN A 185 5.57 7.82 -10.60
C ASN A 185 6.89 8.43 -10.13
N ILE A 186 7.30 9.49 -10.80
CA ILE A 186 8.44 10.32 -10.43
C ILE A 186 7.92 11.73 -10.20
N GLU A 187 8.26 12.34 -9.08
CA GLU A 187 7.99 13.76 -8.87
C GLU A 187 8.89 14.60 -9.78
N VAL A 188 8.30 15.40 -10.66
CA VAL A 188 9.02 16.22 -11.67
C VAL A 188 8.78 17.72 -11.55
N LEU A 189 7.94 18.12 -10.60
CA LEU A 189 7.66 19.52 -10.30
C LEU A 189 7.32 19.61 -8.81
N ASN A 190 8.30 20.04 -8.04
CA ASN A 190 8.22 20.26 -6.60
C ASN A 190 8.73 21.69 -6.31
N VAL A 191 8.08 22.37 -5.35
CA VAL A 191 8.45 23.75 -5.00
C VAL A 191 9.80 23.86 -4.29
N SER A 192 10.29 22.78 -3.68
CA SER A 192 11.50 22.74 -2.86
C SER A 192 12.78 22.46 -3.65
N THR A 193 12.69 21.94 -4.87
CA THR A 193 13.85 21.34 -5.58
C THR A 193 13.94 21.80 -7.04
N ASN A 194 14.73 21.14 -7.90
CA ASN A 194 14.97 21.57 -9.29
C ASN A 194 14.19 20.71 -10.32
N PRO A 195 13.05 21.20 -10.87
CA PRO A 195 12.25 20.45 -11.83
C PRO A 195 12.98 20.02 -13.10
N ASP A 196 14.01 20.77 -13.52
CA ASP A 196 14.79 20.41 -14.70
C ASP A 196 15.67 19.17 -14.43
N ALA A 197 16.30 19.06 -13.26
CA ALA A 197 17.06 17.87 -12.90
C ALA A 197 16.14 16.63 -12.77
N GLN A 198 14.93 16.82 -12.23
CA GLN A 198 13.95 15.76 -12.08
C GLN A 198 13.42 15.24 -13.42
N LEU A 199 13.19 16.15 -14.38
CA LEU A 199 12.85 15.77 -15.75
C LEU A 199 14.00 15.03 -16.43
N ASP A 200 15.26 15.42 -16.21
CA ASP A 200 16.41 14.67 -16.76
C ASP A 200 16.48 13.25 -16.20
N TYR A 201 16.24 13.08 -14.91
CA TYR A 201 16.11 11.75 -14.29
C TYR A 201 14.97 10.96 -14.93
N ALA A 202 13.77 11.52 -15.04
CA ALA A 202 12.60 10.82 -15.59
C ALA A 202 12.83 10.39 -17.05
N GLU A 203 13.33 11.29 -17.90
CA GLU A 203 13.66 10.99 -19.30
C GLU A 203 14.72 9.90 -19.42
N ASN A 204 15.75 9.98 -18.57
CA ASN A 204 16.78 8.95 -18.50
C ASN A 204 16.18 7.58 -18.11
N ARG A 205 15.33 7.49 -17.08
CA ARG A 205 14.64 6.24 -16.71
C ARG A 205 13.76 5.73 -17.87
N TRP A 206 13.00 6.59 -18.55
CA TRP A 206 12.16 6.17 -19.68
C TRP A 206 12.96 5.62 -20.86
N ASN A 207 14.13 6.19 -21.13
CA ASN A 207 15.08 5.71 -22.13
C ASN A 207 15.61 4.30 -21.78
N HIS A 208 15.71 3.98 -20.49
CA HIS A 208 16.11 2.66 -19.97
C HIS A 208 14.93 1.70 -19.75
N GLY A 209 13.80 1.92 -20.45
CA GLY A 209 12.68 0.98 -20.45
C GLY A 209 11.78 1.05 -19.20
N PHE A 210 12.05 1.94 -18.24
CA PHE A 210 11.14 2.19 -17.11
C PHE A 210 9.89 2.92 -17.60
N ARG A 211 8.73 2.58 -17.04
CA ARG A 211 7.42 3.10 -17.46
C ARG A 211 6.72 3.77 -16.30
N THR A 212 7.30 4.85 -15.81
CA THR A 212 6.73 5.66 -14.72
C THR A 212 5.86 6.79 -15.28
N GLY A 213 4.82 7.19 -14.54
CA GLY A 213 4.18 8.48 -14.73
C GLY A 213 4.95 9.61 -14.04
N VAL A 214 4.37 10.81 -14.06
CA VAL A 214 4.91 11.98 -13.36
C VAL A 214 3.94 12.53 -12.34
N THR A 215 4.46 13.07 -11.25
CA THR A 215 3.68 13.80 -10.24
C THR A 215 4.30 15.15 -9.94
N ALA A 216 3.51 16.01 -9.33
CA ALA A 216 3.91 17.28 -8.80
C ALA A 216 3.28 17.47 -7.44
N ALA A 217 3.99 18.14 -6.57
CA ALA A 217 3.53 18.31 -5.22
C ALA A 217 4.09 19.57 -4.57
N SER A 218 3.33 20.09 -3.61
CA SER A 218 3.73 21.29 -2.87
C SER A 218 4.82 21.03 -1.85
N ASP A 219 4.99 19.80 -1.39
CA ASP A 219 5.91 19.50 -0.27
C ASP A 219 5.69 20.48 0.89
N CYS A 220 4.41 20.76 1.16
CA CYS A 220 4.03 21.88 2.00
C CYS A 220 4.22 21.54 3.47
N HIS A 221 5.29 22.08 4.08
CA HIS A 221 5.54 21.98 5.52
C HIS A 221 5.00 23.17 6.32
N PHE A 222 4.81 24.33 5.68
CA PHE A 222 4.57 25.59 6.39
C PHE A 222 3.33 26.30 5.88
N ARG A 223 2.38 26.55 6.79
CA ARG A 223 1.23 27.39 6.48
C ARG A 223 1.61 28.82 6.12
N GLU A 224 2.74 29.29 6.62
CA GLU A 224 3.30 30.61 6.33
C GLU A 224 3.59 30.79 4.85
N LEU A 225 3.81 29.69 4.12
CA LEU A 225 4.13 29.70 2.69
C LEU A 225 2.92 29.39 1.79
N TRP A 226 1.72 29.19 2.33
CA TRP A 226 0.53 28.81 1.54
C TRP A 226 0.18 29.77 0.39
N GLY A 227 0.65 31.02 0.42
CA GLY A 227 0.45 31.95 -0.68
C GLY A 227 1.25 31.61 -1.96
N ILE A 228 2.28 30.77 -1.85
CA ILE A 228 3.20 30.42 -2.95
C ILE A 228 3.55 28.93 -3.02
N ALA A 229 3.30 28.16 -1.96
CA ALA A 229 3.71 26.77 -1.77
C ALA A 229 2.72 26.00 -0.87
N GLY A 230 1.41 26.27 -1.02
CA GLY A 230 0.36 25.55 -0.29
C GLY A 230 -0.13 24.28 -0.99
N PRO A 231 -0.95 23.45 -0.32
CA PRO A 231 -1.57 22.28 -0.95
C PRO A 231 -2.19 22.63 -2.31
N GLY A 232 -1.72 21.98 -3.36
CA GLY A 232 -2.11 22.20 -4.76
C GLY A 232 -1.29 23.25 -5.52
N GLN A 233 -0.13 23.66 -5.00
CA GLN A 233 0.82 24.58 -5.63
C GLN A 233 2.26 24.07 -5.52
N PRO A 234 2.73 23.23 -6.45
CA PRO A 234 2.06 22.72 -7.66
C PRO A 234 1.01 21.62 -7.42
N ALA A 235 0.27 21.26 -8.47
CA ALA A 235 -0.80 20.25 -8.40
C ALA A 235 -0.59 19.10 -9.37
N THR A 236 -0.98 17.90 -8.94
CA THR A 236 -1.13 16.71 -9.78
C THR A 236 -2.58 16.55 -10.20
N ARG A 237 -2.82 16.27 -11.49
CA ARG A 237 -4.11 15.83 -12.00
C ARG A 237 -4.03 14.37 -12.41
N VAL A 238 -5.00 13.56 -11.99
CA VAL A 238 -5.09 12.12 -12.29
C VAL A 238 -6.32 11.85 -13.14
N PHE A 239 -6.21 11.01 -14.18
CA PHE A 239 -7.35 10.60 -14.99
C PHE A 239 -7.99 9.33 -14.42
N ALA A 240 -8.98 9.53 -13.55
CA ALA A 240 -9.67 8.49 -12.81
C ALA A 240 -10.96 8.04 -13.53
N ALA A 241 -11.31 6.75 -13.43
CA ALA A 241 -12.53 6.21 -14.05
C ALA A 241 -13.81 6.81 -13.43
N ASP A 242 -13.76 7.08 -12.13
CA ASP A 242 -14.81 7.69 -11.32
C ASP A 242 -14.17 8.41 -10.12
N ARG A 243 -15.00 9.07 -9.30
CA ARG A 243 -14.53 9.79 -8.10
C ARG A 243 -14.53 8.85 -6.89
N SER A 244 -13.46 8.08 -6.76
CA SER A 244 -13.20 7.21 -5.61
C SER A 244 -11.71 7.14 -5.30
N VAL A 245 -11.34 6.77 -4.07
CA VAL A 245 -9.92 6.64 -3.67
C VAL A 245 -9.26 5.56 -4.52
N ARG A 246 -9.96 4.45 -4.74
CA ARG A 246 -9.46 3.36 -5.58
C ARG A 246 -9.15 3.82 -7.01
N SER A 247 -10.05 4.58 -7.64
CA SER A 247 -9.84 5.08 -9.00
C SER A 247 -8.73 6.13 -9.10
N VAL A 248 -8.49 6.93 -8.05
CA VAL A 248 -7.31 7.82 -7.97
C VAL A 248 -6.02 7.01 -7.92
N LEU A 249 -5.94 6.02 -7.04
CA LEU A 249 -4.76 5.17 -6.90
C LEU A 249 -4.51 4.32 -8.16
N ASP A 250 -5.55 3.80 -8.81
CA ASP A 250 -5.42 3.04 -10.07
C ASP A 250 -4.87 3.93 -11.20
N ALA A 251 -5.32 5.20 -11.28
CA ALA A 251 -4.80 6.17 -12.23
C ALA A 251 -3.33 6.50 -11.96
N LEU A 252 -2.95 6.67 -10.69
CA LEU A 252 -1.55 6.88 -10.28
C LEU A 252 -0.67 5.67 -10.62
N LYS A 253 -1.11 4.43 -10.37
CA LYS A 253 -0.35 3.22 -10.76
C LYS A 253 -0.15 3.11 -12.27
N ALA A 254 -1.14 3.54 -13.04
CA ALA A 254 -1.07 3.59 -14.49
C ALA A 254 -0.22 4.77 -15.01
N GLY A 255 0.19 5.71 -14.13
CA GLY A 255 0.88 6.94 -14.51
C GLY A 255 0.00 7.90 -15.31
N ARG A 256 -1.34 7.77 -15.23
CA ARG A 256 -2.31 8.58 -15.97
C ARG A 256 -2.46 9.95 -15.37
N THR A 257 -1.39 10.72 -15.44
CA THR A 257 -1.19 11.95 -14.70
C THR A 257 -0.68 13.08 -15.56
N THR A 258 -0.92 14.30 -15.09
CA THR A 258 -0.28 15.51 -15.60
C THR A 258 -0.17 16.51 -14.47
N VAL A 259 0.88 17.32 -14.53
CA VAL A 259 1.25 18.25 -13.49
C VAL A 259 1.05 19.68 -13.97
N SER A 260 0.77 20.56 -13.02
CA SER A 260 0.61 22.00 -13.27
C SER A 260 1.19 22.79 -12.11
N SER A 261 1.66 24.02 -12.36
CA SER A 261 2.15 24.95 -11.34
C SER A 261 1.07 25.33 -10.31
N GLY A 262 -0.19 24.97 -10.55
CA GLY A 262 -1.25 24.97 -9.55
C GLY A 262 -2.60 24.63 -10.16
N VAL A 263 -3.65 24.62 -9.35
CA VAL A 263 -5.02 24.28 -9.80
C VAL A 263 -5.56 25.19 -10.92
N THR A 264 -5.13 26.45 -10.97
CA THR A 264 -5.48 27.42 -12.03
C THR A 264 -4.40 27.59 -13.09
N GLY A 265 -3.30 26.83 -13.00
CA GLY A 265 -2.19 26.89 -13.96
C GLY A 265 -2.53 26.23 -15.30
N PRO A 266 -1.60 26.25 -16.27
CA PRO A 266 -1.80 25.58 -17.55
C PRO A 266 -2.11 24.10 -17.35
N PHE A 267 -3.12 23.62 -18.07
CA PHE A 267 -3.51 22.23 -18.07
C PHE A 267 -3.25 21.62 -19.44
N VAL A 268 -2.21 20.79 -19.52
CA VAL A 268 -1.78 20.10 -20.73
C VAL A 268 -2.21 18.63 -20.70
N THR A 269 -2.67 18.10 -21.82
CA THR A 269 -2.92 16.67 -22.02
C THR A 269 -2.25 16.22 -23.30
N ILE A 270 -1.80 14.95 -23.32
CA ILE A 270 -1.28 14.28 -24.52
C ILE A 270 -2.05 12.98 -24.72
N GLU A 271 -2.39 12.70 -25.97
CA GLU A 271 -3.14 11.53 -26.41
C GLU A 271 -2.56 11.01 -27.72
N ALA A 272 -2.70 9.72 -28.01
CA ALA A 272 -2.22 9.11 -29.25
C ALA A 272 -3.30 8.28 -29.96
N ASP A 273 -3.40 8.49 -31.26
CA ASP A 273 -4.08 7.68 -32.25
C ASP A 273 -3.00 6.86 -32.98
N LEU A 274 -2.87 5.58 -32.63
CA LEU A 274 -1.79 4.73 -33.14
C LEU A 274 -2.18 3.96 -34.42
N ASP A 275 -3.48 3.81 -34.70
CA ASP A 275 -3.98 3.10 -35.88
C ASP A 275 -4.50 4.04 -36.99
N GLY A 276 -4.56 5.34 -36.71
CA GLY A 276 -4.90 6.40 -37.65
C GLY A 276 -6.39 6.45 -37.99
N ASP A 277 -7.27 5.92 -37.15
CA ASP A 277 -8.72 5.92 -37.39
C ASP A 277 -9.42 7.24 -36.99
N GLY A 278 -8.68 8.14 -36.33
CA GLY A 278 -9.14 9.44 -35.84
C GLY A 278 -9.62 9.45 -34.38
N ARG A 279 -9.57 8.31 -33.69
CA ARG A 279 -9.82 8.18 -32.25
C ARG A 279 -8.49 8.09 -31.50
N PHE A 280 -8.48 8.58 -30.27
CA PHE A 280 -7.26 8.64 -29.47
C PHE A 280 -7.39 7.71 -28.26
N GLU A 281 -6.96 6.46 -28.42
CA GLU A 281 -7.15 5.40 -27.42
C GLU A 281 -6.11 5.38 -26.30
N ALA A 282 -4.97 6.04 -26.50
CA ALA A 282 -3.94 6.14 -25.48
C ALA A 282 -3.85 7.57 -24.94
N ILE A 283 -3.72 7.72 -23.63
CA ILE A 283 -3.47 9.00 -22.96
C ILE A 283 -2.09 8.98 -22.28
N GLY A 284 -1.58 10.14 -21.90
CA GLY A 284 -0.36 10.25 -21.09
C GLY A 284 -0.41 9.31 -19.88
N GLY A 285 0.61 8.48 -19.72
CA GLY A 285 0.69 7.38 -18.77
C GLY A 285 0.57 5.99 -19.40
N ASP A 286 -0.18 5.84 -20.50
CA ASP A 286 -0.44 4.53 -21.10
C ASP A 286 0.79 3.93 -21.80
N GLU A 287 0.92 2.60 -21.73
CA GLU A 287 1.88 1.83 -22.50
C GLU A 287 1.16 0.97 -23.53
N THR A 288 1.41 1.23 -24.82
CA THR A 288 0.79 0.50 -25.93
C THR A 288 1.82 -0.28 -26.74
N VAL A 289 1.42 -1.46 -27.22
CA VAL A 289 2.24 -2.30 -28.11
C VAL A 289 1.64 -2.29 -29.51
N VAL A 290 2.42 -1.86 -30.49
CA VAL A 290 2.09 -1.88 -31.92
C VAL A 290 2.84 -3.01 -32.63
N HIS A 291 2.34 -3.42 -33.80
CA HIS A 291 2.90 -4.55 -34.54
C HIS A 291 4.12 -4.17 -35.41
N SER A 292 4.25 -2.89 -35.76
CA SER A 292 5.26 -2.39 -36.70
C SER A 292 5.70 -0.98 -36.31
N ARG A 293 6.96 -0.64 -36.59
CA ARG A 293 7.47 0.74 -36.52
C ARG A 293 6.82 1.67 -37.56
N HIS A 294 6.34 1.10 -38.67
CA HIS A 294 5.66 1.85 -39.71
C HIS A 294 4.17 1.96 -39.37
N LEU A 295 3.82 3.02 -38.67
CA LEU A 295 2.43 3.31 -38.33
C LEU A 295 1.63 3.79 -39.55
N PRO A 296 0.30 3.68 -39.51
CA PRO A 296 -0.57 4.24 -40.55
C PRO A 296 -0.30 5.73 -40.78
N ARG A 297 -0.50 6.19 -42.01
CA ARG A 297 -0.22 7.59 -42.42
C ARG A 297 -0.94 8.64 -41.56
N HIS A 298 -2.07 8.27 -40.97
CA HIS A 298 -2.91 9.14 -40.15
C HIS A 298 -2.68 8.98 -38.64
N ALA A 299 -1.77 8.10 -38.21
CA ALA A 299 -1.39 8.00 -36.81
C ALA A 299 -0.87 9.35 -36.30
N ALA A 300 -1.33 9.76 -35.13
CA ALA A 300 -1.15 11.12 -34.66
C ALA A 300 -1.05 11.24 -33.13
N LEU A 301 -0.34 12.26 -32.68
CA LEU A 301 -0.40 12.78 -31.32
C LEU A 301 -1.35 13.96 -31.27
N ARG A 302 -2.21 14.02 -30.25
CA ARG A 302 -3.02 15.20 -29.92
C ARG A 302 -2.56 15.77 -28.59
N VAL A 303 -2.13 17.02 -28.63
CA VAL A 303 -1.74 17.78 -27.44
C VAL A 303 -2.70 18.94 -27.27
N ARG A 304 -3.34 19.03 -26.11
CA ARG A 304 -4.29 20.10 -25.79
C ARG A 304 -3.81 20.86 -24.58
N VAL A 305 -3.78 22.19 -24.66
CA VAL A 305 -3.42 23.08 -23.57
C VAL A 305 -4.59 23.99 -23.26
N ARG A 306 -5.07 23.95 -22.01
CA ARG A 306 -6.01 24.92 -21.45
C ARG A 306 -5.28 25.85 -20.49
N GLN A 307 -5.77 27.07 -20.34
CA GLN A 307 -5.22 28.06 -19.39
C GLN A 307 -3.73 28.40 -19.62
N GLY A 308 -3.24 28.27 -20.86
CA GLY A 308 -1.83 28.50 -21.21
C GLY A 308 -1.60 29.55 -22.30
N ALA A 309 -2.54 30.47 -22.52
CA ALA A 309 -2.44 31.44 -23.62
C ALA A 309 -1.13 32.24 -23.59
N GLY A 310 -0.40 32.25 -24.71
CA GLY A 310 0.90 32.93 -24.80
C GLY A 310 2.09 32.15 -24.23
N ALA A 311 1.84 31.03 -23.53
CA ALA A 311 2.91 30.13 -23.10
C ALA A 311 3.51 29.37 -24.28
N ARG A 312 4.74 28.89 -24.09
CA ARG A 312 5.45 28.02 -25.02
C ARG A 312 5.03 26.58 -24.76
N LEU A 313 4.55 25.89 -25.79
CA LEU A 313 4.24 24.47 -25.78
C LEU A 313 5.38 23.71 -26.47
N LEU A 314 5.94 22.75 -25.75
CA LEU A 314 6.99 21.86 -26.22
C LEU A 314 6.48 20.42 -26.21
N VAL A 315 6.78 19.66 -27.26
CA VAL A 315 6.55 18.21 -27.29
C VAL A 315 7.89 17.53 -27.54
N TYR A 316 8.21 16.56 -26.69
CA TYR A 316 9.45 15.78 -26.78
C TYR A 316 9.14 14.33 -27.11
N ALA A 317 10.04 13.72 -27.85
CA ALA A 317 10.10 12.29 -28.07
C ALA A 317 11.43 11.75 -27.50
N ALA A 318 11.52 10.44 -27.25
CA ALA A 318 12.78 9.80 -26.89
C ALA A 318 13.91 10.20 -27.87
N PRO A 319 15.13 10.55 -27.39
CA PRO A 319 15.63 10.41 -26.01
C PRO A 319 15.33 11.59 -25.07
N GLY A 320 14.51 12.55 -25.49
CA GLY A 320 14.05 13.67 -24.66
C GLY A 320 14.68 15.01 -24.99
N ARG A 321 14.79 15.90 -24.00
CA ARG A 321 15.18 17.31 -24.22
C ARG A 321 16.54 17.47 -24.86
N SER A 322 17.45 16.54 -24.62
CA SER A 322 18.79 16.50 -25.23
C SER A 322 18.79 16.40 -26.75
N ALA A 323 17.71 15.87 -27.35
CA ALA A 323 17.54 15.77 -28.81
C ALA A 323 16.75 16.94 -29.42
N GLY A 324 16.23 17.86 -28.58
CA GLY A 324 15.35 18.94 -29.01
C GLY A 324 13.88 18.52 -29.14
N ALA A 325 12.99 19.52 -29.15
CA ALA A 325 11.57 19.29 -29.22
C ALA A 325 11.11 18.92 -30.64
N VAL A 326 10.19 17.96 -30.77
CA VAL A 326 9.51 17.64 -32.03
C VAL A 326 8.42 18.66 -32.37
N LEU A 327 7.96 19.42 -31.37
CA LEU A 327 7.16 20.64 -31.53
C LEU A 327 7.67 21.72 -30.58
N ASP A 328 7.83 22.92 -31.11
CA ASP A 328 8.05 24.14 -30.33
C ASP A 328 7.13 25.23 -30.90
N THR A 329 6.12 25.64 -30.13
CA THR A 329 5.15 26.64 -30.59
C THR A 329 4.57 27.44 -29.44
N THR A 330 3.87 28.52 -29.76
CA THR A 330 3.12 29.30 -28.78
C THR A 330 1.67 28.87 -28.76
N VAL A 331 1.08 28.76 -27.57
CA VAL A 331 -0.32 28.46 -27.32
C VAL A 331 -1.20 29.64 -27.76
N ARG A 332 -2.07 29.41 -28.76
CA ARG A 332 -2.91 30.41 -29.43
C ARG A 332 -4.31 30.48 -28.81
N GLY A 333 -4.40 30.83 -27.53
CA GLY A 333 -5.68 31.04 -26.83
C GLY A 333 -5.79 30.29 -25.51
N THR A 334 -6.97 30.33 -24.91
CA THR A 334 -7.23 29.70 -23.60
C THR A 334 -7.49 28.19 -23.68
N ASP A 335 -7.67 27.65 -24.89
CA ASP A 335 -7.85 26.25 -25.22
C ASP A 335 -7.29 26.02 -26.64
N ASP A 336 -6.06 25.51 -26.73
CA ASP A 336 -5.35 25.26 -27.99
C ASP A 336 -5.08 23.76 -28.15
N THR A 337 -5.37 23.21 -29.32
CA THR A 337 -5.14 21.80 -29.64
C THR A 337 -4.23 21.69 -30.85
N ARG A 338 -3.17 20.89 -30.72
CA ARG A 338 -2.20 20.58 -31.77
C ARG A 338 -2.25 19.10 -32.08
N VAL A 339 -2.33 18.79 -33.37
CA VAL A 339 -2.25 17.42 -33.87
C VAL A 339 -0.96 17.28 -34.67
N LEU A 340 -0.15 16.30 -34.33
CA LEU A 340 1.15 16.04 -34.93
C LEU A 340 1.17 14.65 -35.54
N PRO A 341 1.84 14.43 -36.69
CA PRO A 341 2.08 13.08 -37.18
C PRO A 341 2.92 12.30 -36.17
N LEU A 342 2.56 11.04 -35.92
CA LEU A 342 3.29 10.15 -35.01
C LEU A 342 4.13 9.15 -35.82
N THR A 343 5.44 9.18 -35.62
CA THR A 343 6.40 8.28 -36.28
C THR A 343 7.31 7.64 -35.26
N LEU A 344 7.61 6.35 -35.42
CA LEU A 344 8.52 5.61 -34.54
C LEU A 344 9.90 5.43 -35.18
N SER A 345 10.95 5.85 -34.48
CA SER A 345 12.36 5.65 -34.81
C SER A 345 12.98 4.43 -34.10
N GLY A 346 12.48 4.05 -32.92
CA GLY A 346 12.94 2.95 -32.09
C GLY A 346 11.89 1.84 -31.85
N ASP A 347 12.29 0.78 -31.14
CA ASP A 347 11.37 -0.28 -30.69
C ASP A 347 10.60 0.11 -29.42
N HIS A 348 11.13 1.06 -28.65
CA HIS A 348 10.56 1.54 -27.41
C HIS A 348 10.71 3.06 -27.40
N GLU A 349 9.60 3.76 -27.58
CA GLU A 349 9.56 5.22 -27.60
C GLU A 349 8.57 5.76 -26.58
N TRP A 350 8.73 7.04 -26.29
CA TRP A 350 7.83 7.79 -25.43
C TRP A 350 7.68 9.20 -25.98
N PHE A 351 6.50 9.79 -25.75
CA PHE A 351 6.17 11.17 -26.14
C PHE A 351 5.53 11.89 -24.97
N ARG A 352 6.01 13.10 -24.66
CA ARG A 352 5.44 13.93 -23.59
C ARG A 352 5.33 15.38 -24.04
N ALA A 353 4.45 16.14 -23.40
CA ALA A 353 4.31 17.57 -23.60
C ALA A 353 4.66 18.33 -22.32
N GLU A 354 5.20 19.54 -22.48
CA GLU A 354 5.35 20.51 -21.39
C GLU A 354 5.01 21.93 -21.84
N VAL A 355 4.60 22.75 -20.88
CA VAL A 355 4.26 24.14 -21.07
C VAL A 355 5.20 24.99 -20.23
N ARG A 356 5.84 25.97 -20.87
CA ARG A 356 6.76 26.92 -20.22
C ARG A 356 6.31 28.36 -20.41
N SER A 357 6.48 29.18 -19.38
CA SER A 357 6.22 30.62 -19.45
C SER A 357 6.98 31.39 -18.37
N PRO A 358 7.16 32.72 -18.53
CA PRO A 358 7.66 33.56 -17.45
C PRO A 358 6.81 33.43 -16.17
N GLY A 359 7.42 33.73 -15.03
CA GLY A 359 6.76 33.83 -13.71
C GLY A 359 7.71 33.42 -12.58
N SER A 360 7.19 33.05 -11.41
CA SER A 360 8.01 32.56 -10.27
C SER A 360 8.86 31.35 -10.65
N ALA A 361 9.99 31.17 -9.97
CA ALA A 361 10.79 29.96 -10.07
C ALA A 361 9.91 28.72 -9.88
N SER A 362 10.19 27.67 -10.66
CA SER A 362 9.40 26.42 -10.66
C SER A 362 9.68 25.52 -9.46
N GLY A 363 10.74 25.85 -8.71
CA GLY A 363 11.14 25.27 -7.44
C GLY A 363 12.29 26.11 -6.84
N ALA A 364 12.65 25.86 -5.58
CA ALA A 364 13.61 26.67 -4.83
C ALA A 364 15.03 26.61 -5.42
N ASP A 365 15.39 25.46 -6.00
CA ASP A 365 16.68 25.22 -6.65
C ASP A 365 16.65 25.44 -8.17
N ALA A 366 15.50 25.82 -8.73
CA ALA A 366 15.40 26.20 -10.13
C ALA A 366 16.14 27.53 -10.37
N ASP A 367 16.80 27.70 -11.53
CA ASP A 367 17.43 28.97 -11.87
C ASP A 367 16.36 30.08 -11.97
N PRO A 368 16.38 31.08 -11.07
CA PRO A 368 15.36 32.12 -11.03
C PRO A 368 15.47 33.09 -12.22
N ASN A 369 16.58 33.07 -12.96
CA ASN A 369 16.80 33.90 -14.13
C ASN A 369 16.32 33.25 -15.42
N LEU A 370 15.89 31.98 -15.39
CA LEU A 370 15.33 31.34 -16.56
C LEU A 370 14.08 32.10 -17.01
N PRO A 371 14.07 32.64 -18.25
CA PRO A 371 12.94 33.40 -18.76
C PRO A 371 11.72 32.51 -19.01
N ASP A 372 11.92 31.19 -19.19
CA ASP A 372 10.85 30.20 -19.32
C ASP A 372 10.89 29.17 -18.18
N GLN A 373 9.93 29.30 -17.27
CA GLN A 373 9.79 28.40 -16.11
C GLN A 373 8.83 27.26 -16.50
N LEU A 374 9.03 26.06 -15.96
CA LEU A 374 8.13 24.93 -16.15
C LEU A 374 6.79 25.22 -15.46
N ARG A 375 5.70 25.14 -16.22
CA ARG A 375 4.34 25.40 -15.71
C ARG A 375 3.41 24.20 -15.76
N ALA A 376 3.66 23.27 -16.66
CA ALA A 376 2.90 22.04 -16.73
C ALA A 376 3.68 20.99 -17.53
N ALA A 377 3.46 19.71 -17.23
CA ALA A 377 3.99 18.59 -18.00
C ALA A 377 3.04 17.40 -17.97
N THR A 378 3.08 16.56 -18.99
CA THR A 378 2.31 15.32 -19.03
C THR A 378 3.19 14.13 -18.65
N SER A 379 2.57 13.09 -18.10
CA SER A 379 3.15 11.75 -18.25
C SER A 379 3.32 11.40 -19.74
N PRO A 380 4.29 10.55 -20.10
CA PRO A 380 4.46 10.19 -21.49
C PRO A 380 3.40 9.20 -21.98
N VAL A 381 3.07 9.24 -23.27
CA VAL A 381 2.51 8.06 -23.96
C VAL A 381 3.70 7.16 -24.32
N PHE A 382 3.69 5.90 -23.88
CA PHE A 382 4.71 4.92 -24.22
C PHE A 382 4.25 4.03 -25.37
N VAL A 383 5.08 3.88 -26.40
CA VAL A 383 4.79 3.06 -27.57
C VAL A 383 5.92 2.06 -27.76
N SER A 384 5.58 0.77 -27.80
CA SER A 384 6.55 -0.30 -28.03
C SER A 384 6.18 -1.15 -29.24
N VAL A 385 7.18 -1.74 -29.91
CA VAL A 385 6.99 -2.56 -31.12
C VAL A 385 7.16 -4.04 -30.80
N GLY A 386 6.11 -4.82 -31.01
CA GLY A 386 6.09 -6.28 -30.88
C GLY A 386 6.15 -6.81 -29.45
N ARG A 387 6.75 -6.09 -28.50
CA ARG A 387 6.82 -6.44 -27.07
C ARG A 387 6.85 -5.18 -26.21
N VAL A 388 6.39 -5.32 -24.97
CA VAL A 388 6.54 -4.29 -23.93
C VAL A 388 8.00 -4.05 -23.57
N ALA A 389 8.31 -2.89 -22.98
CA ALA A 389 9.66 -2.60 -22.51
C ALA A 389 9.98 -3.31 -21.19
N THR A 390 11.23 -3.74 -21.07
CA THR A 390 11.82 -4.27 -19.83
C THR A 390 12.73 -3.20 -19.24
N PRO A 391 12.64 -2.90 -17.93
CA PRO A 391 13.58 -1.98 -17.29
C PRO A 391 15.02 -2.50 -17.36
N GLU A 392 15.95 -1.61 -17.68
CA GLU A 392 17.39 -1.87 -17.73
C GLU A 392 18.10 -1.02 -16.65
N PRO A 393 18.04 -1.44 -15.36
CA PRO A 393 18.74 -0.74 -14.28
C PRO A 393 20.26 -0.90 -14.39
N GLU A 394 21.00 0.03 -13.77
CA GLU A 394 22.46 -0.04 -13.65
C GLU A 394 22.90 -1.30 -12.89
N ILE A 395 22.17 -1.65 -11.83
CA ILE A 395 22.41 -2.84 -11.02
C ILE A 395 21.17 -3.75 -11.09
N PRO A 396 21.29 -4.98 -11.65
CA PRO A 396 20.14 -5.87 -11.74
C PRO A 396 19.74 -6.43 -10.38
N LEU A 397 18.46 -6.72 -10.23
CA LEU A 397 17.94 -7.46 -9.08
C LEU A 397 18.47 -8.91 -9.07
N PRO A 398 18.69 -9.51 -7.89
CA PRO A 398 18.95 -10.93 -7.79
C PRO A 398 17.83 -11.75 -8.44
N ALA A 399 18.24 -12.79 -9.16
CA ALA A 399 17.30 -13.74 -9.74
C ALA A 399 16.40 -14.34 -8.65
N ALA A 400 15.10 -14.41 -8.94
CA ALA A 400 14.16 -15.06 -8.04
C ALA A 400 14.53 -16.53 -7.83
N GLY A 401 14.37 -17.05 -6.61
CA GLY A 401 14.61 -18.47 -6.34
C GLY A 401 13.74 -19.37 -7.21
N SER A 402 14.33 -20.40 -7.83
CA SER A 402 13.64 -21.35 -8.73
C SER A 402 12.92 -22.50 -7.99
N GLY A 403 12.84 -22.43 -6.67
CA GLY A 403 12.23 -23.47 -5.84
C GLY A 403 10.70 -23.48 -5.97
N ARG A 404 10.12 -24.68 -5.91
CA ARG A 404 8.66 -24.84 -5.82
C ARG A 404 8.22 -25.01 -4.37
N ASP A 405 7.13 -24.35 -4.01
CA ASP A 405 6.30 -24.70 -2.87
C ASP A 405 5.03 -25.42 -3.37
N ASN A 406 4.35 -26.17 -2.51
CA ASN A 406 3.12 -26.90 -2.87
C ASN A 406 1.88 -26.00 -2.76
N ALA A 407 2.04 -24.68 -2.90
CA ALA A 407 0.96 -23.74 -2.69
C ALA A 407 0.02 -23.69 -3.90
N THR A 408 -1.28 -23.62 -3.65
CA THR A 408 -2.33 -23.57 -4.68
C THR A 408 -2.94 -22.16 -4.71
N SER A 409 -3.13 -21.58 -5.90
CA SER A 409 -3.84 -20.30 -6.02
C SER A 409 -5.31 -20.49 -5.69
N VAL A 410 -5.85 -19.66 -4.80
CA VAL A 410 -7.23 -19.77 -4.32
C VAL A 410 -8.06 -18.53 -4.58
N ILE A 411 -7.52 -17.30 -4.59
CA ILE A 411 -8.30 -16.09 -4.93
C ILE A 411 -7.40 -15.15 -5.75
N GLY A 412 -7.99 -14.50 -6.75
CA GLY A 412 -7.31 -13.51 -7.61
C GLY A 412 -6.91 -14.06 -8.97
N ALA A 413 -6.60 -13.14 -9.89
CA ALA A 413 -6.19 -13.43 -11.27
C ALA A 413 -4.94 -12.61 -11.63
N ALA A 414 -4.25 -13.02 -12.70
CA ALA A 414 -3.14 -12.21 -13.22
C ALA A 414 -3.66 -10.84 -13.69
N GLY A 415 -2.93 -9.79 -13.36
CA GLY A 415 -3.26 -8.38 -13.62
C GLY A 415 -4.11 -7.71 -12.53
N ASP A 416 -4.73 -8.48 -11.62
CA ASP A 416 -5.60 -7.98 -10.55
C ASP A 416 -4.93 -8.09 -9.18
N PHE A 417 -5.45 -7.33 -8.21
CA PHE A 417 -5.08 -7.47 -6.80
C PHE A 417 -6.11 -8.30 -6.03
N ALA A 418 -5.63 -9.35 -5.37
CA ALA A 418 -6.32 -10.03 -4.27
C ALA A 418 -5.33 -10.30 -3.14
N GLY A 419 -5.68 -9.89 -1.92
CA GLY A 419 -4.76 -9.94 -0.78
C GLY A 419 -5.48 -9.86 0.57
N PHE A 420 -4.69 -9.63 1.62
CA PHE A 420 -5.16 -9.45 3.00
C PHE A 420 -6.09 -10.58 3.48
N ALA A 421 -5.75 -11.81 3.10
CA ALA A 421 -6.61 -12.95 3.37
C ALA A 421 -6.62 -13.38 4.84
N ASP A 422 -7.74 -13.93 5.28
CA ASP A 422 -7.88 -14.64 6.55
C ASP A 422 -8.49 -16.03 6.32
N VAL A 423 -8.22 -16.97 7.22
CA VAL A 423 -8.59 -18.38 7.04
C VAL A 423 -9.17 -18.99 8.31
N ALA A 424 -10.22 -19.79 8.15
CA ALA A 424 -10.78 -20.63 9.21
C ALA A 424 -10.96 -22.06 8.71
N VAL A 425 -10.47 -23.03 9.50
CA VAL A 425 -10.62 -24.46 9.20
C VAL A 425 -11.64 -25.08 10.16
N ALA A 426 -12.68 -25.71 9.60
CA ALA A 426 -13.73 -26.42 10.34
C ALA A 426 -13.84 -27.87 9.83
N GLY A 427 -13.22 -28.81 10.55
CA GLY A 427 -13.12 -30.19 10.08
C GLY A 427 -12.22 -30.30 8.84
N ASP A 428 -12.80 -30.75 7.72
CA ASP A 428 -12.12 -30.85 6.42
C ASP A 428 -12.35 -29.62 5.52
N ASP A 429 -13.26 -28.73 5.92
CA ASP A 429 -13.59 -27.51 5.20
C ASP A 429 -12.58 -26.41 5.52
N VAL A 430 -12.12 -25.72 4.48
CA VAL A 430 -11.29 -24.53 4.58
C VAL A 430 -12.06 -23.34 4.03
N HIS A 431 -12.20 -22.31 4.86
CA HIS A 431 -12.90 -21.09 4.53
C HIS A 431 -11.90 -19.95 4.43
N VAL A 432 -11.84 -19.29 3.27
CA VAL A 432 -10.92 -18.17 3.02
C VAL A 432 -11.74 -16.93 2.68
N VAL A 433 -11.37 -15.81 3.29
CA VAL A 433 -11.85 -14.48 2.90
C VAL A 433 -10.67 -13.65 2.45
N ALA A 434 -10.90 -12.74 1.51
CA ALA A 434 -9.86 -11.85 1.00
C ALA A 434 -10.46 -10.54 0.48
N GLU A 435 -9.62 -9.53 0.39
CA GLU A 435 -9.91 -8.32 -0.37
C GLU A 435 -9.60 -8.57 -1.84
N LYS A 436 -10.44 -8.03 -2.72
CA LYS A 436 -10.21 -7.98 -4.15
C LYS A 436 -10.42 -6.56 -4.65
N HIS A 437 -9.41 -6.03 -5.33
CA HIS A 437 -9.52 -4.74 -5.99
C HIS A 437 -9.77 -4.98 -7.47
N VAL A 438 -10.85 -4.39 -7.96
CA VAL A 438 -11.21 -4.31 -9.37
C VAL A 438 -11.35 -2.84 -9.74
N ALA A 439 -11.44 -2.50 -11.02
CA ALA A 439 -11.45 -1.11 -11.49
C ALA A 439 -12.39 -0.21 -10.65
N GLY A 440 -11.78 0.69 -9.86
CA GLY A 440 -12.48 1.65 -8.99
C GLY A 440 -13.20 1.08 -7.76
N ARG A 441 -13.00 -0.20 -7.40
CA ARG A 441 -13.71 -0.86 -6.29
C ARG A 441 -12.84 -1.81 -5.48
N SER A 442 -12.88 -1.68 -4.16
CA SER A 442 -12.45 -2.70 -3.19
C SER A 442 -13.64 -3.52 -2.69
N THR A 443 -13.54 -4.84 -2.76
CA THR A 443 -14.60 -5.79 -2.41
C THR A 443 -14.07 -6.88 -1.49
N VAL A 444 -14.97 -7.44 -0.67
CA VAL A 444 -14.66 -8.62 0.16
C VAL A 444 -15.26 -9.86 -0.48
N VAL A 445 -14.43 -10.86 -0.73
CA VAL A 445 -14.84 -12.15 -1.31
C VAL A 445 -14.62 -13.28 -0.31
N TYR A 446 -15.45 -14.31 -0.42
CA TYR A 446 -15.38 -15.55 0.34
C TYR A 446 -15.22 -16.74 -0.60
N ARG A 447 -14.40 -17.70 -0.20
CA ARG A 447 -14.21 -18.97 -0.91
C ARG A 447 -14.25 -20.16 0.04
N HIS A 448 -15.00 -21.18 -0.37
CA HIS A 448 -15.05 -22.48 0.30
C HIS A 448 -14.17 -23.47 -0.48
N LEU A 449 -13.24 -24.09 0.23
CA LEU A 449 -12.23 -25.01 -0.28
C LEU A 449 -12.20 -26.29 0.57
N ASP A 450 -11.60 -27.35 0.04
CA ASP A 450 -11.05 -28.42 0.87
C ASP A 450 -9.60 -28.13 1.29
N ARG A 451 -9.00 -29.00 2.13
CA ARG A 451 -7.60 -28.85 2.58
C ARG A 451 -6.55 -28.85 1.48
N HIS A 452 -6.87 -29.34 0.28
CA HIS A 452 -5.98 -29.31 -0.88
C HIS A 452 -6.13 -28.03 -1.71
N GLY A 453 -6.98 -27.09 -1.28
CA GLY A 453 -7.25 -25.85 -2.00
C GLY A 453 -8.17 -26.03 -3.21
N ARG A 454 -8.88 -27.16 -3.32
CA ARG A 454 -9.86 -27.34 -4.41
C ARG A 454 -11.12 -26.57 -4.05
N GLY A 455 -11.46 -25.59 -4.90
CA GLY A 455 -12.59 -24.71 -4.67
C GLY A 455 -13.93 -25.33 -5.03
N LEU A 456 -14.93 -25.00 -4.22
CA LEU A 456 -16.32 -25.35 -4.47
C LEU A 456 -17.04 -24.18 -5.15
N PHE A 457 -16.90 -22.96 -4.62
CA PHE A 457 -17.49 -21.72 -5.14
C PHE A 457 -16.87 -20.47 -4.49
N GLU A 458 -17.12 -19.30 -5.09
CA GLU A 458 -16.70 -17.97 -4.61
C GLU A 458 -17.94 -17.05 -4.51
N VAL A 459 -17.98 -16.17 -3.50
CA VAL A 459 -19.08 -15.24 -3.23
C VAL A 459 -18.54 -13.86 -2.87
N GLU A 460 -19.05 -12.79 -3.50
CA GLU A 460 -18.82 -11.41 -3.04
C GLU A 460 -19.72 -11.11 -1.82
N LEU A 461 -19.12 -10.84 -0.65
CA LEU A 461 -19.84 -10.58 0.59
C LEU A 461 -20.21 -9.11 0.79
N SER A 462 -19.47 -8.18 0.18
CA SER A 462 -19.67 -6.74 0.33
C SER A 462 -20.94 -6.21 -0.33
N GLY A 463 -21.62 -7.02 -1.16
CA GLY A 463 -22.95 -6.73 -1.68
C GLY A 463 -22.97 -5.52 -2.63
N GLY A 464 -21.97 -5.37 -3.49
CA GLY A 464 -21.87 -4.27 -4.44
C GLY A 464 -21.13 -3.04 -3.93
N SER A 465 -20.81 -2.95 -2.64
CA SER A 465 -19.93 -1.89 -2.12
C SER A 465 -18.58 -1.89 -2.86
N GLY A 466 -18.00 -0.70 -3.06
CA GLY A 466 -16.67 -0.50 -3.65
C GLY A 466 -15.60 -0.10 -2.64
N THR A 467 -15.90 -0.17 -1.34
CA THR A 467 -15.05 0.34 -0.25
C THR A 467 -14.87 -0.68 0.88
N ALA A 468 -15.11 -1.97 0.60
CA ALA A 468 -15.08 -3.01 1.62
C ALA A 468 -13.66 -3.59 1.76
N THR A 469 -13.11 -3.56 2.97
CA THR A 469 -11.74 -3.98 3.29
C THR A 469 -11.64 -4.68 4.67
N ALA A 470 -10.43 -5.10 5.04
CA ALA A 470 -10.04 -5.75 6.28
C ALA A 470 -10.95 -6.93 6.72
N PRO A 471 -11.19 -7.95 5.87
CA PRO A 471 -12.05 -9.06 6.22
C PRO A 471 -11.38 -10.00 7.23
N ARG A 472 -12.16 -10.55 8.16
CA ARG A 472 -11.75 -11.61 9.08
C ARG A 472 -12.81 -12.70 9.17
N ILE A 473 -12.37 -13.93 9.42
CA ILE A 473 -13.25 -15.10 9.43
C ILE A 473 -13.03 -15.96 10.66
N ALA A 474 -14.12 -16.51 11.19
CA ALA A 474 -14.07 -17.60 12.15
C ALA A 474 -15.17 -18.63 11.86
N ALA A 475 -14.85 -19.91 12.07
CA ALA A 475 -15.79 -21.00 11.80
C ALA A 475 -15.74 -22.06 12.90
N SER A 476 -16.89 -22.68 13.17
CA SER A 476 -17.04 -23.82 14.07
C SER A 476 -18.17 -24.72 13.57
N GLY A 477 -17.84 -25.97 13.23
CA GLY A 477 -18.82 -26.87 12.60
C GLY A 477 -19.37 -26.27 11.30
N ARG A 478 -20.68 -26.02 11.25
CA ARG A 478 -21.36 -25.40 10.09
C ARG A 478 -21.52 -23.88 10.20
N ASP A 479 -21.16 -23.29 11.34
CA ASP A 479 -21.27 -21.86 11.56
C ASP A 479 -20.03 -21.17 11.02
N VAL A 480 -20.22 -20.27 10.05
CA VAL A 480 -19.18 -19.44 9.44
C VAL A 480 -19.56 -17.98 9.63
N TRP A 481 -18.67 -17.22 10.26
CA TRP A 481 -18.85 -15.80 10.52
C TRP A 481 -17.77 -15.00 9.81
N VAL A 482 -18.17 -13.97 9.07
CA VAL A 482 -17.26 -13.07 8.38
C VAL A 482 -17.55 -11.64 8.80
N VAL A 483 -16.53 -10.94 9.27
CA VAL A 483 -16.59 -9.52 9.62
C VAL A 483 -15.67 -8.72 8.69
N TRP A 484 -16.04 -7.50 8.34
CA TRP A 484 -15.22 -6.58 7.53
C TRP A 484 -15.55 -5.12 7.86
N GLN A 485 -14.72 -4.19 7.41
CA GLN A 485 -15.01 -2.75 7.46
C GLN A 485 -15.48 -2.25 6.09
N ASP A 486 -16.44 -1.33 6.05
CA ASP A 486 -17.03 -0.85 4.80
C ASP A 486 -17.68 0.53 4.95
N GLU A 487 -17.55 1.36 3.93
CA GLU A 487 -18.23 2.67 3.83
C GLU A 487 -19.48 2.63 2.95
N ARG A 488 -19.81 1.47 2.37
CA ARG A 488 -20.93 1.30 1.44
C ARG A 488 -20.82 2.22 0.21
N GLY A 489 -19.59 2.55 -0.20
CA GLY A 489 -19.31 3.45 -1.33
C GLY A 489 -19.34 4.94 -0.98
N HIS A 490 -19.38 5.31 0.31
CA HIS A 490 -19.46 6.70 0.77
C HIS A 490 -18.15 7.16 1.45
N GLU A 491 -17.17 7.55 0.64
CA GLU A 491 -15.82 7.93 1.11
C GLU A 491 -15.71 9.38 1.59
N GLN A 492 -16.78 10.19 1.53
CA GLN A 492 -16.83 11.58 2.00
C GLN A 492 -18.02 11.81 2.95
N PRO A 493 -17.76 11.98 4.26
CA PRO A 493 -16.49 11.81 4.94
C PRO A 493 -16.09 10.33 5.05
N HIS A 494 -14.79 10.06 5.10
CA HIS A 494 -14.25 8.71 5.34
C HIS A 494 -14.66 8.23 6.75
N ARG A 495 -15.61 7.31 6.81
CA ARG A 495 -16.29 6.79 8.02
C ARG A 495 -16.69 5.32 7.84
N PRO A 496 -15.71 4.40 7.78
CA PRO A 496 -16.01 2.98 7.69
C PRO A 496 -16.77 2.50 8.91
N ALA A 497 -17.63 1.51 8.69
CA ALA A 497 -18.43 0.82 9.69
C ALA A 497 -18.12 -0.68 9.69
N ILE A 498 -18.38 -1.36 10.80
CA ILE A 498 -18.11 -2.80 10.96
C ILE A 498 -19.35 -3.60 10.59
N TYR A 499 -19.22 -4.49 9.62
CA TYR A 499 -20.28 -5.37 9.16
C TYR A 499 -19.96 -6.84 9.41
N LEU A 500 -20.98 -7.59 9.80
CA LEU A 500 -20.92 -9.01 10.09
C LEU A 500 -21.93 -9.79 9.24
N ARG A 501 -21.52 -10.93 8.68
CA ARG A 501 -22.41 -11.94 8.10
C ARG A 501 -22.22 -13.29 8.77
N HIS A 502 -23.29 -14.08 8.73
CA HIS A 502 -23.33 -15.44 9.25
C HIS A 502 -23.84 -16.41 8.19
N SER A 503 -23.24 -17.59 8.14
CA SER A 503 -23.80 -18.77 7.49
C SER A 503 -23.91 -19.90 8.52
N ALA A 504 -25.11 -20.47 8.68
CA ALA A 504 -25.33 -21.71 9.43
C ALA A 504 -25.17 -22.98 8.55
N LEU A 505 -24.77 -22.80 7.29
CA LEU A 505 -24.74 -23.83 6.27
C LEU A 505 -23.33 -24.06 5.70
N GLY A 506 -22.30 -23.90 6.52
CA GLY A 506 -20.90 -24.11 6.12
C GLY A 506 -20.42 -23.13 5.05
N GLY A 507 -21.00 -21.92 5.01
CA GLY A 507 -20.67 -20.90 4.01
C GLY A 507 -21.39 -21.04 2.67
N LEU A 508 -22.23 -22.07 2.48
CA LEU A 508 -23.04 -22.24 1.25
C LEU A 508 -24.02 -21.08 1.01
N LEU A 509 -24.52 -20.47 2.08
CA LEU A 509 -25.44 -19.33 2.02
C LEU A 509 -25.22 -18.43 3.22
N PHE A 510 -24.95 -17.15 2.96
CA PHE A 510 -24.84 -16.12 4.00
C PHE A 510 -26.14 -15.34 4.15
N GLY A 511 -26.50 -15.05 5.40
CA GLY A 511 -27.54 -14.10 5.73
C GLY A 511 -27.18 -12.66 5.36
N PRO A 512 -28.09 -11.70 5.62
CA PRO A 512 -27.83 -10.28 5.42
C PRO A 512 -26.69 -9.78 6.30
N ALA A 513 -26.01 -8.73 5.85
CA ALA A 513 -24.99 -8.05 6.64
C ALA A 513 -25.63 -7.26 7.78
N VAL A 514 -25.05 -7.33 8.97
CA VAL A 514 -25.45 -6.57 10.17
C VAL A 514 -24.34 -5.60 10.53
N ARG A 515 -24.67 -4.31 10.66
CA ARG A 515 -23.74 -3.29 11.19
C ARG A 515 -23.62 -3.43 12.71
N LEU A 516 -22.40 -3.43 13.25
CA LEU A 516 -22.14 -3.64 14.68
C LEU A 516 -21.82 -2.35 15.43
N ASP A 517 -21.11 -1.42 14.81
CA ASP A 517 -20.81 -0.13 15.40
C ASP A 517 -22.07 0.76 15.47
N ALA A 518 -22.15 1.60 16.50
CA ALA A 518 -23.28 2.49 16.75
C ALA A 518 -22.89 3.98 16.67
N GLY A 519 -21.64 4.26 16.28
CA GLY A 519 -21.02 5.58 16.35
C GLY A 519 -21.01 6.36 15.04
N THR A 520 -20.42 7.55 15.09
CA THR A 520 -20.20 8.43 13.94
C THR A 520 -18.73 8.58 13.59
N GLY A 521 -17.84 7.86 14.29
CA GLY A 521 -16.42 7.81 13.99
C GLY A 521 -16.09 6.84 12.85
N ARG A 522 -14.81 6.54 12.74
CA ARG A 522 -14.22 5.56 11.82
C ARG A 522 -14.04 4.25 12.58
N ALA A 523 -14.84 3.24 12.27
CA ALA A 523 -14.73 1.91 12.85
C ALA A 523 -13.92 1.00 11.91
N ILE A 524 -12.73 0.58 12.34
CA ILE A 524 -11.70 -0.07 11.51
C ILE A 524 -11.04 -1.26 12.20
N HIS A 525 -10.29 -2.04 11.42
CA HIS A 525 -9.47 -3.17 11.85
C HIS A 525 -10.25 -4.19 12.71
N PRO A 526 -11.34 -4.77 12.19
CA PRO A 526 -12.09 -5.75 12.95
C PRO A 526 -11.25 -7.02 13.22
N ALA A 527 -11.60 -7.71 14.30
CA ALA A 527 -11.14 -9.05 14.65
C ALA A 527 -12.32 -9.88 15.15
N ILE A 528 -12.27 -11.19 14.92
CA ILE A 528 -13.34 -12.12 15.30
C ILE A 528 -12.79 -13.41 15.91
N ALA A 529 -13.46 -13.92 16.94
CA ALA A 529 -13.26 -15.24 17.50
C ALA A 529 -14.61 -15.86 17.91
N LEU A 530 -14.66 -17.17 18.12
CA LEU A 530 -15.89 -17.85 18.55
C LEU A 530 -15.78 -18.35 19.98
N LEU A 531 -16.87 -18.20 20.74
CA LEU A 531 -17.08 -18.91 22.00
C LEU A 531 -17.31 -20.40 21.73
N GLY A 532 -17.17 -21.24 22.76
CA GLY A 532 -17.49 -22.68 22.68
C GLY A 532 -18.94 -22.96 22.25
N SER A 533 -19.84 -21.99 22.44
CA SER A 533 -21.22 -22.01 21.94
C SER A 533 -21.38 -21.72 20.43
N GLY A 534 -20.31 -21.34 19.73
CA GLY A 534 -20.35 -20.90 18.33
C GLY A 534 -20.75 -19.43 18.13
N ARG A 535 -21.00 -18.68 19.21
CA ARG A 535 -21.30 -17.24 19.16
C ARG A 535 -20.05 -16.42 18.87
N PRO A 536 -20.13 -15.39 18.01
CA PRO A 536 -18.98 -14.58 17.69
C PRO A 536 -18.75 -13.48 18.74
N VAL A 537 -17.47 -13.28 19.05
CA VAL A 537 -16.95 -12.10 19.72
C VAL A 537 -16.24 -11.28 18.66
N VAL A 538 -16.59 -10.01 18.55
CA VAL A 538 -15.99 -9.08 17.58
C VAL A 538 -15.35 -7.93 18.33
N ALA A 539 -14.16 -7.51 17.88
CA ALA A 539 -13.46 -6.33 18.37
C ALA A 539 -13.04 -5.45 17.20
N TRP A 540 -12.96 -4.13 17.38
CA TRP A 540 -12.54 -3.16 16.36
C TRP A 540 -11.99 -1.90 17.02
N ALA A 541 -11.22 -1.11 16.29
CA ALA A 541 -10.82 0.23 16.69
C ALA A 541 -11.83 1.27 16.19
N ASP A 542 -12.18 2.26 17.02
CA ASP A 542 -13.19 3.27 16.70
C ASP A 542 -12.85 4.59 17.38
N ASN A 543 -12.91 5.69 16.62
CA ASN A 543 -12.61 7.04 17.12
C ASN A 543 -13.86 7.89 17.42
N THR A 544 -15.05 7.28 17.56
CA THR A 544 -16.30 7.96 17.93
C THR A 544 -16.19 8.78 19.22
N GLY A 545 -15.31 8.36 20.16
CA GLY A 545 -15.03 9.06 21.41
C GLY A 545 -13.96 10.16 21.33
N GLY A 546 -13.44 10.47 20.14
CA GLY A 546 -12.27 11.32 19.95
C GLY A 546 -11.07 10.47 19.54
N ALA A 547 -10.31 9.94 20.50
CA ALA A 547 -9.18 9.06 20.19
C ALA A 547 -9.66 7.69 19.68
N PHE A 548 -8.84 7.01 18.87
CA PHE A 548 -9.09 5.60 18.52
C PHE A 548 -9.02 4.73 19.77
N ASP A 549 -10.13 4.05 20.06
CA ASP A 549 -10.27 3.11 21.15
C ASP A 549 -10.73 1.74 20.62
N VAL A 550 -10.42 0.68 21.36
CA VAL A 550 -10.88 -0.67 21.07
C VAL A 550 -12.25 -0.90 21.70
N TYR A 551 -13.20 -1.26 20.86
CA TYR A 551 -14.54 -1.70 21.24
C TYR A 551 -14.67 -3.20 21.03
N THR A 552 -15.50 -3.83 21.84
CA THR A 552 -15.77 -5.26 21.78
C THR A 552 -17.26 -5.56 21.94
N GLN A 553 -17.74 -6.63 21.30
CA GLN A 553 -19.11 -7.10 21.47
C GLN A 553 -19.18 -8.62 21.36
N VAL A 554 -19.82 -9.26 22.34
CA VAL A 554 -20.32 -10.64 22.21
C VAL A 554 -21.69 -10.58 21.54
N VAL A 555 -21.73 -10.91 20.25
CA VAL A 555 -22.92 -10.69 19.42
C VAL A 555 -24.08 -11.59 19.87
N GLY A 556 -25.26 -10.99 20.00
CA GLY A 556 -26.45 -11.66 20.52
C GLY A 556 -26.46 -11.88 22.03
N VAL A 557 -25.48 -11.32 22.76
CA VAL A 557 -25.44 -11.30 24.24
C VAL A 557 -25.40 -9.85 24.72
N ASP A 558 -24.41 -9.08 24.26
CA ASP A 558 -24.23 -7.69 24.65
C ASP A 558 -25.22 -6.81 23.90
N ARG A 559 -25.88 -5.90 24.62
CA ARG A 559 -26.84 -4.96 24.04
C ARG A 559 -26.17 -3.91 23.15
N THR A 560 -24.99 -3.45 23.56
CA THR A 560 -24.18 -2.46 22.85
C THR A 560 -22.70 -2.85 22.96
N PRO A 561 -21.85 -2.36 22.04
CA PRO A 561 -20.41 -2.52 22.15
C PRO A 561 -19.86 -1.91 23.45
N VAL A 562 -18.76 -2.47 23.96
CA VAL A 562 -18.06 -2.00 25.16
C VAL A 562 -16.66 -1.51 24.79
N ASN A 563 -16.35 -0.25 25.13
CA ASN A 563 -15.01 0.31 25.01
C ASN A 563 -14.11 -0.27 26.12
N VAL A 564 -13.01 -0.92 25.74
CA VAL A 564 -12.09 -1.59 26.69
C VAL A 564 -10.75 -0.88 26.83
N SER A 565 -10.46 0.15 26.03
CA SER A 565 -9.16 0.83 26.01
C SER A 565 -9.18 2.27 26.50
N ALA A 566 -10.33 2.95 26.57
CA ALA A 566 -10.41 4.37 26.90
C ALA A 566 -9.80 4.73 28.26
N ALA A 567 -9.96 3.83 29.25
CA ALA A 567 -9.54 4.08 30.61
C ALA A 567 -8.02 4.33 30.69
N GLY A 568 -7.63 5.44 31.33
CA GLY A 568 -6.23 5.82 31.55
C GLY A 568 -5.58 6.64 30.44
N LYS A 569 -6.30 7.00 29.36
CA LYS A 569 -5.80 7.91 28.33
C LYS A 569 -5.94 9.37 28.76
N THR A 570 -4.97 10.20 28.36
CA THR A 570 -5.00 11.66 28.53
C THR A 570 -4.80 12.32 27.17
N VAL A 571 -5.74 13.17 26.75
CA VAL A 571 -5.66 13.93 25.51
C VAL A 571 -5.08 15.31 25.80
N SER A 572 -4.09 15.73 25.01
CA SER A 572 -3.54 17.08 25.06
C SER A 572 -4.08 17.90 23.89
N ALA A 573 -5.09 18.73 24.16
CA ALA A 573 -5.93 19.42 23.17
C ALA A 573 -5.22 20.54 22.36
N GLY A 574 -3.95 20.86 22.66
CA GLY A 574 -3.34 22.13 22.24
C GLY A 574 -3.97 23.33 22.99
N ASN A 575 -3.53 24.55 22.67
CA ASN A 575 -4.12 25.80 23.16
C ASN A 575 -4.24 26.83 22.03
N SER A 576 -5.46 27.13 21.59
CA SER A 576 -5.77 27.98 20.44
C SER A 576 -5.18 29.41 20.43
N THR A 577 -4.61 29.90 21.54
CA THR A 577 -3.95 31.21 21.58
C THR A 577 -2.43 31.19 21.35
N VAL A 578 -1.74 30.06 21.61
CA VAL A 578 -0.26 29.96 21.57
C VAL A 578 0.27 28.61 21.05
N ASP A 579 -0.56 27.59 21.01
CA ASP A 579 -0.26 26.21 20.61
C ASP A 579 -1.38 25.71 19.68
N ALA A 580 -1.20 25.93 18.38
CA ALA A 580 -2.23 25.65 17.36
C ALA A 580 -2.12 24.24 16.77
N ARG A 581 -1.33 23.37 17.40
CA ARG A 581 -1.00 22.06 16.84
C ARG A 581 -2.14 21.05 16.82
N SER A 582 -1.96 19.96 16.06
CA SER A 582 -2.80 18.76 16.17
C SER A 582 -2.83 18.27 17.63
N PRO A 583 -4.01 18.01 18.21
CA PRO A 583 -4.05 17.46 19.56
C PRO A 583 -3.37 16.10 19.62
N ARG A 584 -2.74 15.78 20.76
CA ARG A 584 -2.17 14.45 20.98
C ARG A 584 -3.25 13.51 21.47
N TYR A 585 -3.55 12.50 20.67
CA TYR A 585 -4.55 11.49 20.94
C TYR A 585 -3.89 10.12 21.09
N PRO A 586 -3.72 9.61 22.32
CA PRO A 586 -3.38 8.21 22.52
C PRO A 586 -4.32 7.26 21.77
N ALA A 587 -3.81 6.52 20.80
CA ALA A 587 -4.55 5.59 19.97
C ALA A 587 -4.39 4.14 20.45
N SER A 588 -5.46 3.36 20.27
CA SER A 588 -5.49 1.92 20.45
C SER A 588 -5.96 1.28 19.16
N LEU A 589 -5.10 0.49 18.51
CA LEU A 589 -5.30 0.02 17.13
C LEU A 589 -5.04 -1.49 17.01
N PHE A 590 -5.40 -2.06 15.86
CA PHE A 590 -5.15 -3.45 15.47
C PHE A 590 -5.51 -4.49 16.55
N PRO A 591 -6.80 -4.54 16.99
CA PRO A 591 -7.20 -5.52 17.99
C PRO A 591 -7.08 -6.96 17.48
N THR A 592 -6.81 -7.87 18.40
CA THR A 592 -6.84 -9.33 18.20
C THR A 592 -7.62 -10.00 19.33
N LEU A 593 -8.22 -11.16 19.04
CA LEU A 593 -9.03 -11.92 19.98
C LEU A 593 -8.53 -13.35 20.13
N ALA A 594 -8.69 -13.90 21.34
CA ALA A 594 -8.56 -15.33 21.61
C ALA A 594 -9.60 -15.75 22.65
N VAL A 595 -10.13 -16.97 22.52
CA VAL A 595 -11.05 -17.56 23.50
C VAL A 595 -10.40 -18.78 24.14
N GLY A 596 -10.18 -18.68 25.44
CA GLY A 596 -9.58 -19.73 26.27
C GLY A 596 -10.61 -20.66 26.90
N ARG A 597 -10.19 -21.37 27.95
CA ARG A 597 -11.07 -22.26 28.72
C ARG A 597 -12.23 -21.49 29.36
N ASP A 598 -13.35 -22.18 29.55
CA ASP A 598 -14.57 -21.64 30.17
C ASP A 598 -15.10 -20.35 29.50
N ASP A 599 -14.93 -20.25 28.18
CA ASP A 599 -15.29 -19.07 27.38
C ASP A 599 -14.61 -17.78 27.86
N ARG A 600 -13.42 -17.86 28.47
CA ARG A 600 -12.66 -16.66 28.80
C ARG A 600 -12.19 -15.97 27.54
N ILE A 601 -12.57 -14.72 27.37
CA ILE A 601 -12.23 -13.89 26.22
C ILE A 601 -11.00 -13.05 26.57
N LEU A 602 -10.00 -13.06 25.69
CA LEU A 602 -8.89 -12.12 25.66
C LEU A 602 -9.09 -11.20 24.45
N VAL A 603 -8.96 -9.89 24.67
CA VAL A 603 -8.73 -8.90 23.62
C VAL A 603 -7.40 -8.21 23.88
N ALA A 604 -6.56 -8.10 22.85
CA ALA A 604 -5.29 -7.37 22.92
C ALA A 604 -5.17 -6.41 21.74
N TRP A 605 -4.37 -5.35 21.89
CA TRP A 605 -4.21 -4.28 20.90
C TRP A 605 -2.87 -3.58 21.06
N GLN A 606 -2.43 -2.84 20.04
CA GLN A 606 -1.29 -1.93 20.16
C GLN A 606 -1.76 -0.56 20.63
N ASP A 607 -0.97 0.10 21.47
CA ASP A 607 -1.34 1.30 22.18
C ASP A 607 -0.14 2.22 22.41
N ASN A 608 -0.25 3.49 22.08
CA ASN A 608 0.82 4.48 22.27
C ASN A 608 0.57 5.42 23.47
N ARG A 609 -0.35 5.11 24.39
CA ARG A 609 -0.67 6.04 25.52
C ARG A 609 0.50 6.36 26.46
N PHE A 610 1.56 5.59 26.38
CA PHE A 610 2.76 5.75 27.21
C PHE A 610 3.87 6.50 26.47
N ASP A 611 3.65 6.81 25.19
CA ASP A 611 4.49 7.71 24.43
C ASP A 611 4.37 9.14 24.99
N PRO A 612 5.47 9.91 25.08
CA PRO A 612 5.41 11.32 25.50
C PRO A 612 4.62 12.22 24.54
N ASP A 613 4.60 11.91 23.25
CA ASP A 613 4.00 12.69 22.18
C ASP A 613 3.19 11.76 21.25
N PRO A 614 2.10 11.12 21.73
CA PRO A 614 1.43 10.09 20.95
C PRO A 614 0.87 10.62 19.64
N LEU A 615 1.08 9.84 18.58
CA LEU A 615 0.88 10.07 17.16
C LEU A 615 1.88 11.02 16.51
N TRP A 616 2.88 11.51 17.23
CA TRP A 616 3.78 12.53 16.73
C TRP A 616 5.22 12.04 16.73
N THR A 617 5.91 12.24 15.61
CA THR A 617 7.36 12.05 15.60
C THR A 617 8.06 13.16 16.40
N GLY A 618 9.04 12.78 17.24
CA GLY A 618 9.86 13.72 18.00
C GLY A 618 9.30 14.10 19.38
N HIS A 619 9.74 15.23 19.92
CA HIS A 619 9.40 15.66 21.29
C HIS A 619 9.04 17.13 21.36
N THR A 620 7.84 17.50 21.83
CA THR A 620 7.61 18.88 22.32
C THR A 620 7.56 18.86 23.85
N PRO A 621 8.70 19.09 24.53
CA PRO A 621 8.76 19.03 25.98
C PRO A 621 7.90 20.11 26.63
N PRO A 622 7.30 19.85 27.81
CA PRO A 622 6.79 20.91 28.66
C PRO A 622 7.87 21.95 28.97
N ALA A 623 7.46 23.21 29.19
CA ALA A 623 8.39 24.31 29.47
C ALA A 623 9.37 23.96 30.62
N GLY A 624 10.68 24.06 30.33
CA GLY A 624 11.74 23.77 31.30
C GLY A 624 12.21 22.30 31.35
N GLN A 625 11.64 21.41 30.53
CA GLN A 625 12.14 20.05 30.33
C GLN A 625 13.15 19.98 29.16
N PRO A 626 14.08 19.01 29.17
CA PRO A 626 15.04 18.86 28.08
C PRO A 626 14.35 18.50 26.75
N ALA A 627 14.95 18.93 25.64
CA ALA A 627 14.50 18.61 24.27
C ALA A 627 14.60 17.11 23.91
N SER A 628 15.27 16.31 24.73
CA SER A 628 15.44 14.87 24.55
C SER A 628 14.29 14.10 25.19
N GLY A 629 13.76 13.07 24.51
CA GLY A 629 12.81 12.14 25.12
C GLY A 629 11.70 11.64 24.20
N GLY A 630 11.49 12.30 23.06
CA GLY A 630 10.52 11.88 22.05
C GLY A 630 10.95 10.64 21.29
N THR A 631 10.02 10.12 20.50
CA THR A 631 10.12 8.83 19.84
C THR A 631 9.94 9.00 18.33
N ASP A 632 10.53 8.10 17.56
CA ASP A 632 10.43 8.07 16.09
C ASP A 632 10.78 6.65 15.60
N PRO A 633 9.80 5.78 15.30
CA PRO A 633 8.36 6.02 15.39
C PRO A 633 7.88 6.07 16.86
N ASP A 634 6.60 6.34 17.05
CA ASP A 634 5.92 6.23 18.34
C ASP A 634 6.28 4.95 19.11
N ASN A 635 6.46 5.05 20.42
CA ASN A 635 6.59 3.92 21.32
C ASN A 635 5.23 3.23 21.53
N TRP A 636 4.89 2.38 20.57
CA TRP A 636 3.77 1.46 20.65
C TRP A 636 4.03 0.33 21.67
N GLN A 637 3.03 0.02 22.48
CA GLN A 637 3.05 -1.07 23.46
C GLN A 637 1.83 -1.98 23.27
N ILE A 638 1.92 -3.23 23.72
CA ILE A 638 0.81 -4.18 23.67
C ILE A 638 0.04 -4.15 24.99
N LEU A 639 -1.27 -3.94 24.92
CA LEU A 639 -2.18 -4.01 26.06
C LEU A 639 -3.19 -5.13 25.84
N ALA A 640 -3.75 -5.61 26.95
CA ALA A 640 -4.77 -6.65 26.94
C ALA A 640 -5.84 -6.44 28.01
N ALA A 641 -7.07 -6.87 27.72
CA ALA A 641 -8.17 -6.98 28.66
C ALA A 641 -8.85 -8.35 28.53
N THR A 642 -9.51 -8.79 29.59
CA THR A 642 -10.19 -10.09 29.61
C THR A 642 -11.60 -10.02 30.13
N ARG A 643 -12.43 -10.98 29.73
CA ARG A 643 -13.80 -11.17 30.24
C ARG A 643 -14.05 -12.64 30.54
N ALA A 644 -14.65 -12.93 31.69
CA ALA A 644 -15.03 -14.29 32.08
C ALA A 644 -16.38 -14.68 31.45
N GLY A 645 -16.36 -15.31 30.28
CA GLY A 645 -17.56 -15.77 29.58
C GLY A 645 -18.51 -14.63 29.19
N THR A 646 -19.79 -14.97 29.01
CA THR A 646 -20.84 -14.04 28.59
C THR A 646 -21.41 -13.18 29.72
N ARG A 647 -21.18 -13.57 30.99
CA ARG A 647 -21.76 -12.91 32.17
C ARG A 647 -20.76 -12.07 32.97
N GLY A 648 -19.47 -12.25 32.75
CA GLY A 648 -18.44 -11.46 33.42
C GLY A 648 -18.35 -10.04 32.88
N SER A 649 -17.76 -9.14 33.67
CA SER A 649 -17.33 -7.82 33.21
C SER A 649 -15.94 -7.89 32.57
N TRP A 650 -15.62 -6.93 31.72
CA TRP A 650 -14.26 -6.72 31.23
C TRP A 650 -13.34 -6.27 32.39
N SER A 651 -12.11 -6.77 32.41
CA SER A 651 -11.04 -6.27 33.28
C SER A 651 -10.58 -4.90 32.83
N GLY A 652 -9.84 -4.20 33.71
CA GLY A 652 -8.98 -3.11 33.25
C GLY A 652 -7.91 -3.63 32.29
N ALA A 653 -7.37 -2.72 31.46
CA ALA A 653 -6.26 -3.04 30.57
C ALA A 653 -4.97 -3.32 31.37
N VAL A 654 -4.24 -4.33 30.95
CA VAL A 654 -2.93 -4.72 31.49
C VAL A 654 -1.89 -4.53 30.39
N GLN A 655 -0.75 -3.93 30.71
CA GLN A 655 0.40 -3.88 29.81
C GLN A 655 1.00 -5.28 29.64
N VAL A 656 1.03 -5.76 28.40
CA VAL A 656 1.69 -7.00 27.99
C VAL A 656 3.15 -6.71 27.64
N SER A 657 3.39 -5.61 26.94
CA SER A 657 4.71 -5.04 26.76
C SER A 657 4.78 -3.65 27.40
N ALA A 658 5.95 -3.33 27.94
CA ALA A 658 6.21 -2.09 28.68
C ALA A 658 7.60 -1.52 28.35
N ALA A 659 8.15 -1.91 27.19
CA ALA A 659 9.43 -1.44 26.74
C ALA A 659 9.34 0.05 26.36
N THR A 660 10.40 0.81 26.63
CA THR A 660 10.45 2.26 26.37
C THR A 660 11.40 2.62 25.23
N ASP A 661 11.98 1.62 24.56
CA ASP A 661 13.06 1.73 23.58
C ASP A 661 12.66 1.14 22.22
N ARG A 662 11.38 0.84 22.02
CA ARG A 662 10.87 0.13 20.84
C ARG A 662 9.40 0.40 20.58
N ALA A 663 8.99 0.19 19.34
CA ALA A 663 7.60 0.16 18.92
C ALA A 663 7.13 -1.29 18.75
N ASP A 664 6.25 -1.75 19.64
CA ASP A 664 5.61 -3.06 19.58
C ASP A 664 4.23 -2.96 18.91
N ARG A 665 4.06 -3.63 17.76
CA ARG A 665 2.91 -3.46 16.87
C ARG A 665 2.34 -4.79 16.38
N HIS A 666 1.10 -4.73 15.91
CA HIS A 666 0.38 -5.83 15.24
C HIS A 666 0.29 -7.12 16.08
N PRO A 667 -0.33 -7.06 17.28
CA PRO A 667 -0.45 -8.24 18.12
C PRO A 667 -1.36 -9.29 17.47
N SER A 668 -0.98 -10.56 17.63
CA SER A 668 -1.81 -11.71 17.33
C SER A 668 -1.92 -12.61 18.55
N ALA A 669 -3.11 -13.15 18.80
CA ALA A 669 -3.41 -13.96 19.97
C ALA A 669 -3.75 -15.41 19.62
N SER A 670 -3.37 -16.35 20.48
CA SER A 670 -3.82 -17.74 20.46
C SER A 670 -3.85 -18.32 21.87
N VAL A 671 -4.28 -19.58 21.99
CA VAL A 671 -4.33 -20.33 23.25
C VAL A 671 -3.57 -21.63 23.06
N ASP A 672 -2.63 -21.90 23.97
CA ASP A 672 -1.86 -23.13 23.93
C ASP A 672 -2.64 -24.35 24.49
N ARG A 673 -2.02 -25.53 24.42
CA ARG A 673 -2.60 -26.77 24.99
C ARG A 673 -2.88 -26.72 26.50
N THR A 674 -2.18 -25.87 27.24
CA THR A 674 -2.35 -25.72 28.70
C THR A 674 -3.51 -24.78 29.06
N GLY A 675 -4.05 -24.06 28.07
CA GLY A 675 -5.06 -23.03 28.26
C GLY A 675 -4.46 -21.66 28.55
N ALA A 676 -3.14 -21.51 28.45
CA ALA A 676 -2.45 -20.23 28.56
C ALA A 676 -2.67 -19.41 27.30
N PHE A 677 -2.86 -18.10 27.47
CA PHE A 677 -2.87 -17.18 26.35
C PHE A 677 -1.44 -16.95 25.86
N VAL A 678 -1.27 -16.84 24.55
CA VAL A 678 -0.02 -16.50 23.89
C VAL A 678 -0.28 -15.29 23.00
N LEU A 679 0.55 -14.26 23.14
CA LEU A 679 0.59 -13.10 22.24
C LEU A 679 1.93 -13.08 21.52
N ALA A 680 1.90 -12.70 20.24
CA ALA A 680 3.08 -12.39 19.44
C ALA A 680 2.87 -11.09 18.67
N TRP A 681 3.92 -10.33 18.44
CA TRP A 681 3.89 -9.02 17.78
C TRP A 681 5.23 -8.74 17.10
N ASP A 682 5.25 -7.80 16.15
CA ASP A 682 6.50 -7.26 15.62
C ASP A 682 6.97 -6.05 16.44
N SER A 683 8.29 -5.86 16.48
CA SER A 683 8.97 -4.96 17.41
C SER A 683 10.19 -4.34 16.72
N GLY A 684 10.23 -3.02 16.64
CA GLY A 684 11.35 -2.25 16.07
C GLY A 684 11.97 -1.31 17.10
N ALA A 685 13.25 -0.97 16.96
CA ALA A 685 13.82 0.14 17.73
C ALA A 685 13.06 1.44 17.42
N LEU A 686 13.17 2.45 18.29
CA LEU A 686 12.69 3.82 18.01
C LEU A 686 13.64 4.51 17.01
N GLN A 687 13.70 3.92 15.81
CA GLN A 687 14.40 4.41 14.63
C GLN A 687 13.55 4.03 13.41
N SER A 688 12.86 5.00 12.83
CA SER A 688 11.88 4.80 11.76
C SER A 688 12.46 4.38 10.42
N SER A 689 13.77 4.53 10.21
CA SER A 689 14.46 4.18 8.96
C SER A 689 15.79 3.47 9.18
N GLY A 690 16.12 2.52 8.30
CA GLY A 690 17.38 1.77 8.35
C GLY A 690 17.48 0.82 9.54
N ALA A 691 16.35 0.35 10.08
CA ALA A 691 16.29 -0.52 11.25
C ALA A 691 15.38 -1.73 11.01
N ASN A 692 15.86 -2.92 11.37
CA ASN A 692 15.10 -4.15 11.18
C ASN A 692 14.05 -4.37 12.28
N LEU A 693 12.85 -4.80 11.87
CA LEU A 693 11.85 -5.33 12.78
C LEU A 693 12.21 -6.76 13.21
N SER A 694 11.83 -7.09 14.44
CA SER A 694 11.98 -8.41 15.05
C SER A 694 10.65 -8.90 15.62
N LEU A 695 10.52 -10.19 15.88
CA LEU A 695 9.31 -10.74 16.52
C LEU A 695 9.52 -10.97 18.00
N ARG A 696 8.49 -10.66 18.79
CA ARG A 696 8.46 -10.95 20.23
C ARG A 696 7.17 -11.68 20.61
N ALA A 697 7.23 -12.42 21.70
CA ALA A 697 6.09 -13.12 22.27
C ALA A 697 6.04 -13.01 23.79
N GLY A 698 4.84 -13.17 24.33
CA GLY A 698 4.58 -13.27 25.76
C GLY A 698 3.45 -14.25 26.03
N HIS A 699 3.39 -14.82 27.24
CA HIS A 699 2.36 -15.77 27.63
C HIS A 699 1.75 -15.43 28.99
N SER A 700 0.50 -15.86 29.17
CA SER A 700 -0.25 -15.68 30.41
C SER A 700 -0.91 -16.98 30.85
N ALA A 701 -0.50 -17.50 32.01
CA ALA A 701 -1.00 -18.74 32.59
C ALA A 701 -2.18 -18.53 33.57
N ASP A 702 -2.46 -17.28 33.98
CA ASP A 702 -3.51 -16.94 34.93
C ASP A 702 -4.77 -16.35 34.26
N GLY A 703 -4.89 -16.61 32.96
CA GLY A 703 -6.01 -16.20 32.12
C GLY A 703 -6.00 -14.70 31.85
N GLY A 704 -4.83 -14.16 31.49
CA GLY A 704 -4.62 -12.80 30.96
C GLY A 704 -4.45 -11.72 32.01
N ARG A 705 -4.21 -12.06 33.28
CA ARG A 705 -4.04 -11.08 34.36
C ARG A 705 -2.59 -10.64 34.52
N THR A 706 -1.65 -11.57 34.36
CA THR A 706 -0.21 -11.29 34.33
C THR A 706 0.42 -11.92 33.10
N TRP A 707 1.53 -11.33 32.63
CA TRP A 707 2.24 -11.73 31.43
C TRP A 707 3.71 -12.00 31.75
N SER A 708 4.27 -12.99 31.08
CA SER A 708 5.71 -13.22 31.07
C SER A 708 6.45 -12.02 30.48
N PRO A 709 7.75 -11.82 30.79
CA PRO A 709 8.59 -10.91 30.02
C PRO A 709 8.50 -11.24 28.53
N ALA A 710 8.48 -10.21 27.69
CA ALA A 710 8.48 -10.37 26.25
C ALA A 710 9.82 -10.96 25.77
N GLU A 711 9.78 -12.09 25.07
CA GLU A 711 10.97 -12.77 24.55
C GLU A 711 11.02 -12.67 23.02
N PRO A 712 12.20 -12.44 22.41
CA PRO A 712 12.34 -12.54 20.96
C PRO A 712 12.18 -14.00 20.51
N PHE A 713 11.55 -14.22 19.36
CA PHE A 713 11.53 -15.52 18.69
C PHE A 713 11.84 -15.38 17.20
N ALA A 714 12.32 -16.46 16.57
CA ALA A 714 12.72 -16.46 15.17
C ALA A 714 13.75 -15.37 14.77
N ALA A 715 14.60 -14.95 15.70
CA ALA A 715 15.52 -13.83 15.53
C ALA A 715 16.48 -14.01 14.33
N GLU A 716 16.59 -12.96 13.53
CA GLU A 716 17.55 -12.82 12.44
C GLU A 716 17.95 -11.35 12.34
N PRO A 717 19.06 -10.92 12.97
CA PRO A 717 19.42 -9.49 13.04
C PRO A 717 19.66 -8.85 11.67
N ALA A 718 20.03 -9.63 10.65
CA ALA A 718 20.29 -9.14 9.30
C ALA A 718 19.03 -9.09 8.41
N ALA A 719 17.85 -9.38 8.97
CA ALA A 719 16.59 -9.34 8.25
C ALA A 719 15.49 -8.71 9.10
N MET A 720 14.41 -8.32 8.43
CA MET A 720 13.20 -7.84 9.06
C MET A 720 12.14 -8.93 9.05
N SER A 721 11.45 -9.08 10.17
CA SER A 721 10.31 -9.99 10.35
C SER A 721 9.11 -9.17 10.80
N GLN A 722 7.95 -9.33 10.15
CA GLN A 722 6.76 -8.53 10.49
C GLN A 722 5.43 -9.27 10.32
N ARG A 723 4.38 -8.70 10.95
CA ARG A 723 2.98 -9.19 10.90
C ARG A 723 2.83 -10.65 11.32
N PRO A 724 3.24 -11.03 12.54
CA PRO A 724 3.02 -12.40 13.00
C PRO A 724 1.52 -12.69 13.13
N ARG A 725 1.08 -13.85 12.63
CA ARG A 725 -0.24 -14.43 12.93
C ARG A 725 -0.06 -15.73 13.69
N LEU A 726 -0.78 -15.82 14.80
CA LEU A 726 -0.86 -17.01 15.63
C LEU A 726 -2.11 -17.81 15.29
N SER A 727 -1.95 -19.12 15.29
CA SER A 727 -3.06 -20.06 15.18
C SER A 727 -2.80 -21.27 16.05
N ARG A 728 -3.83 -22.09 16.27
CA ARG A 728 -3.69 -23.37 16.94
C ARG A 728 -3.70 -24.49 15.90
N ASP A 729 -2.67 -25.31 15.91
CA ASP A 729 -2.60 -26.52 15.07
C ASP A 729 -3.49 -27.63 15.66
N PRO A 730 -3.85 -28.67 14.86
CA PRO A 730 -4.71 -29.76 15.33
C PRO A 730 -4.17 -30.55 16.52
N ASP A 731 -2.84 -30.58 16.71
CA ASP A 731 -2.16 -31.20 17.85
C ASP A 731 -2.21 -30.32 19.13
N GLY A 732 -2.80 -29.13 19.03
CA GLY A 732 -2.95 -28.17 20.11
C GLY A 732 -1.73 -27.28 20.35
N THR A 733 -0.67 -27.38 19.53
CA THR A 733 0.46 -26.44 19.56
C THR A 733 0.08 -25.10 18.95
N VAL A 734 0.74 -24.02 19.38
CA VAL A 734 0.57 -22.70 18.77
C VAL A 734 1.55 -22.58 17.62
N ARG A 735 1.05 -22.24 16.44
CA ARG A 735 1.85 -21.92 15.26
C ARG A 735 1.89 -20.42 15.06
N ALA A 736 3.09 -19.90 14.86
CA ALA A 736 3.32 -18.56 14.30
C ALA A 736 3.61 -18.68 12.79
N VAL A 737 3.05 -17.76 12.02
CA VAL A 737 3.45 -17.46 10.64
C VAL A 737 3.70 -15.95 10.50
N TRP A 738 4.70 -15.57 9.71
CA TRP A 738 5.06 -14.17 9.45
C TRP A 738 5.73 -14.08 8.09
N TYR A 739 5.94 -12.86 7.57
CA TYR A 739 6.79 -12.66 6.40
C TYR A 739 8.08 -11.92 6.75
N ASP A 740 9.13 -12.24 6.01
CA ASP A 740 10.51 -11.94 6.38
C ASP A 740 11.41 -11.70 5.17
N SER A 741 12.43 -10.86 5.34
CA SER A 741 13.35 -10.42 4.28
C SER A 741 14.68 -11.18 4.20
N ARG A 742 14.87 -12.25 5.00
CA ARG A 742 16.12 -13.03 5.09
C ARG A 742 16.48 -13.84 3.84
N ALA A 743 15.61 -13.91 2.85
CA ALA A 743 15.88 -14.66 1.64
C ALA A 743 17.03 -14.05 0.83
N ALA A 744 17.88 -14.91 0.25
CA ALA A 744 19.03 -14.48 -0.55
C ALA A 744 18.65 -13.72 -1.82
N ASP A 745 17.43 -13.92 -2.34
CA ASP A 745 16.87 -13.21 -3.49
C ASP A 745 16.16 -11.89 -3.12
N TRP A 746 16.39 -11.42 -1.89
CA TRP A 746 15.89 -10.18 -1.25
C TRP A 746 14.37 -10.10 -1.04
N ARG A 747 13.61 -10.99 -1.67
CA ARG A 747 12.14 -10.98 -1.65
C ARG A 747 11.59 -11.38 -0.29
N TRP A 748 10.43 -10.85 0.03
CA TRP A 748 9.67 -11.24 1.20
C TRP A 748 9.22 -12.70 1.08
N LYS A 749 9.44 -13.51 2.11
CA LYS A 749 8.97 -14.91 2.17
C LYS A 749 8.21 -15.15 3.46
N VAL A 750 7.26 -16.09 3.42
CA VAL A 750 6.56 -16.55 4.61
C VAL A 750 7.38 -17.62 5.33
N PHE A 751 7.47 -17.48 6.64
CA PHE A 751 8.11 -18.41 7.56
C PHE A 751 7.12 -18.88 8.62
N THR A 752 7.46 -19.98 9.29
CA THR A 752 6.68 -20.54 10.39
C THR A 752 7.55 -21.08 11.52
N ALA A 753 7.01 -21.05 12.74
CA ALA A 753 7.56 -21.69 13.93
C ALA A 753 6.42 -22.21 14.81
N ARG A 754 6.67 -23.24 15.62
CA ARG A 754 5.71 -23.80 16.56
C ARG A 754 6.20 -23.59 17.99
N LEU A 755 5.31 -23.14 18.88
CA LEU A 755 5.54 -23.11 20.31
C LEU A 755 5.25 -24.48 20.90
N THR A 756 6.29 -25.11 21.43
CA THR A 756 6.25 -26.42 22.08
C THR A 756 6.55 -26.28 23.58
N PRO A 757 6.44 -27.36 24.39
CA PRO A 757 6.87 -27.31 25.79
C PRO A 757 8.35 -26.94 25.97
N ALA A 758 9.19 -27.14 24.94
CA ALA A 758 10.61 -26.79 24.95
C ALA A 758 10.87 -25.34 24.45
N GLY A 759 9.83 -24.57 24.14
CA GLY A 759 9.92 -23.25 23.53
C GLY A 759 9.62 -23.26 22.03
N TRP A 760 9.93 -22.15 21.36
CA TRP A 760 9.74 -21.98 19.92
C TRP A 760 10.69 -22.88 19.12
N SER A 761 10.16 -23.56 18.10
CA SER A 761 10.97 -24.27 17.12
C SER A 761 11.82 -23.29 16.29
N ALA A 762 12.87 -23.80 15.66
CA ALA A 762 13.60 -23.02 14.64
C ALA A 762 12.64 -22.54 13.54
N PRO A 763 12.85 -21.32 13.00
CA PRO A 763 12.04 -20.79 11.90
C PRO A 763 12.25 -21.62 10.63
N ALA A 764 11.16 -21.92 9.93
CA ALA A 764 11.18 -22.65 8.66
C ALA A 764 10.51 -21.83 7.55
N GLN A 765 11.20 -21.64 6.43
CA GLN A 765 10.64 -20.99 5.24
C GLN A 765 9.63 -21.90 4.55
N VAL A 766 8.43 -21.40 4.26
CA VAL A 766 7.37 -22.19 3.62
C VAL A 766 7.08 -21.78 2.18
N THR A 767 7.38 -20.55 1.79
CA THR A 767 7.21 -20.06 0.41
C THR A 767 8.54 -19.93 -0.31
N LYS A 768 8.58 -20.23 -1.62
CA LYS A 768 9.84 -20.19 -2.39
C LYS A 768 9.84 -19.18 -3.55
N PRO A 769 8.89 -19.21 -4.50
CA PRO A 769 8.91 -18.29 -5.62
C PRO A 769 8.34 -16.92 -5.21
N ALA A 770 8.87 -15.87 -5.87
CA ALA A 770 8.37 -14.51 -5.83
C ALA A 770 8.27 -13.90 -4.41
N ASN A 771 7.62 -12.76 -4.25
CA ASN A 771 7.27 -12.22 -2.94
C ASN A 771 6.08 -12.99 -2.36
N ALA A 772 6.07 -13.15 -1.04
CA ALA A 772 4.95 -13.69 -0.28
C ALA A 772 4.79 -12.94 1.04
N THR A 773 3.63 -12.31 1.24
CA THR A 773 3.35 -11.40 2.36
C THR A 773 1.95 -11.63 2.94
N PHE A 774 1.62 -10.94 4.03
CA PHE A 774 0.32 -11.00 4.72
C PHE A 774 -0.20 -12.44 4.97
N PRO A 775 0.57 -13.30 5.66
CA PRO A 775 0.12 -14.64 5.94
C PRO A 775 -0.95 -14.68 7.04
N ALA A 776 -1.90 -15.59 6.92
CA ALA A 776 -2.81 -15.99 8.00
C ALA A 776 -2.81 -17.53 8.11
N ALA A 777 -3.17 -18.04 9.29
CA ALA A 777 -3.13 -19.48 9.53
C ALA A 777 -4.31 -19.96 10.38
N SER A 778 -4.74 -21.20 10.13
CA SER A 778 -5.75 -21.90 10.93
C SER A 778 -5.63 -23.40 10.73
N GLY A 779 -5.58 -24.19 11.80
CA GLY A 779 -5.65 -25.65 11.74
C GLY A 779 -4.62 -26.33 10.83
N GLY A 780 -3.39 -25.80 10.77
CA GLY A 780 -2.31 -26.28 9.91
C GLY A 780 -2.30 -25.72 8.49
N VAL A 781 -3.34 -25.00 8.07
CA VAL A 781 -3.41 -24.31 6.77
C VAL A 781 -2.83 -22.91 6.90
N VAL A 782 -2.04 -22.49 5.92
CA VAL A 782 -1.50 -21.14 5.78
C VAL A 782 -2.01 -20.56 4.47
N VAL A 783 -2.58 -19.36 4.52
CA VAL A 783 -2.86 -18.54 3.34
C VAL A 783 -1.94 -17.33 3.32
N PHE A 784 -1.57 -16.85 2.13
CA PHE A 784 -0.68 -15.70 1.96
C PHE A 784 -0.91 -15.02 0.61
N THR A 785 -0.51 -13.76 0.50
CA THR A 785 -0.55 -12.95 -0.74
C THR A 785 0.75 -13.12 -1.50
N SER A 786 0.73 -13.25 -2.83
CA SER A 786 1.94 -13.42 -3.65
C SER A 786 1.80 -12.83 -5.05
N ASP A 787 2.90 -12.27 -5.55
CA ASP A 787 3.06 -11.74 -6.91
C ASP A 787 3.56 -12.80 -7.91
N ARG A 788 3.54 -14.09 -7.56
CA ARG A 788 4.07 -15.18 -8.41
C ARG A 788 3.37 -15.38 -9.75
N GLY A 789 2.17 -14.82 -9.90
CA GLY A 789 1.45 -14.78 -11.18
C GLY A 789 1.86 -13.61 -12.08
N ALA A 790 2.67 -12.68 -11.57
CA ALA A 790 3.13 -11.54 -12.33
C ALA A 790 4.04 -11.99 -13.48
N THR A 791 3.84 -11.35 -14.62
CA THR A 791 4.58 -11.61 -15.87
C THR A 791 5.59 -10.52 -16.17
N ARG A 792 5.54 -9.39 -15.45
CA ARG A 792 6.41 -8.22 -15.63
C ARG A 792 6.87 -7.65 -14.28
N GLY A 793 8.08 -7.07 -14.25
CA GLY A 793 8.61 -6.38 -13.06
C GLY A 793 7.99 -5.00 -12.79
N GLN A 794 7.36 -4.39 -13.80
CA GLN A 794 6.68 -3.10 -13.74
C GLN A 794 5.27 -3.20 -14.33
N ARG A 795 4.36 -2.33 -13.89
CA ARG A 795 2.98 -2.23 -14.41
C ARG A 795 2.18 -3.54 -14.41
N ASP A 796 2.52 -4.43 -13.47
CA ASP A 796 1.79 -5.67 -13.25
C ASP A 796 1.18 -5.62 -11.85
N GLY A 797 -0.14 -5.47 -11.78
CA GLY A 797 -0.87 -5.39 -10.52
C GLY A 797 -1.08 -6.73 -9.83
N THR A 798 -0.54 -7.83 -10.37
CA THR A 798 -0.82 -9.18 -9.88
C THR A 798 -0.44 -9.33 -8.41
N GLN A 799 -1.46 -9.54 -7.58
CA GLN A 799 -1.35 -10.14 -6.25
C GLN A 799 -2.44 -11.19 -6.14
N GLN A 800 -2.09 -12.40 -5.71
CA GLN A 800 -3.02 -13.50 -5.59
C GLN A 800 -2.91 -14.13 -4.21
N VAL A 801 -4.03 -14.65 -3.70
CA VAL A 801 -4.05 -15.43 -2.48
C VAL A 801 -3.73 -16.88 -2.80
N HIS A 802 -2.75 -17.43 -2.10
CA HIS A 802 -2.35 -18.82 -2.20
C HIS A 802 -2.55 -19.53 -0.87
N LEU A 803 -2.85 -20.83 -0.95
CA LEU A 803 -3.03 -21.73 0.19
C LEU A 803 -1.93 -22.77 0.20
N LEU A 804 -1.39 -23.04 1.38
CA LEU A 804 -0.44 -24.12 1.65
C LEU A 804 -0.89 -24.91 2.88
N ASP A 805 -1.00 -26.23 2.75
CA ASP A 805 -1.19 -27.11 3.91
C ASP A 805 0.18 -27.42 4.54
N THR A 806 0.39 -26.92 5.75
CA THR A 806 1.59 -27.14 6.57
C THR A 806 1.35 -28.15 7.69
N GLY A 807 0.13 -28.71 7.76
CA GLY A 807 -0.27 -29.78 8.65
C GLY A 807 0.23 -31.13 8.13
N GLY A 808 1.56 -31.31 8.09
CA GLY A 808 2.15 -32.63 7.86
C GLY A 808 1.69 -33.62 8.93
N ARG A 809 1.30 -34.82 8.49
CA ARG A 809 1.27 -36.02 9.34
C ARG A 809 2.65 -36.34 9.88
#